data_AF-A0A1H0G392-F1
#
_entry.id   AF-A0A1H0G392-F1
#
_cell.length_a   1.000
_cell.length_b   1.000
_cell.length_c   1.000
_cell.angle_alpha   90.00
_cell.angle_beta   90.00
_cell.angle_gamma   90.00
#
_symmetry.space_group_name_H-M   'P 1'
#
loop_
_entity.id
_entity.type
_entity.pdbx_description
1 polymer ?
#
loop_
_entity_poly.entity_id
_entity_poly.type
_entity_poly.pdbx_seq_one_letter_code
_entity_poly.pdbx_strand_id
1 'polypeptide(L)'
;MINDGVYKSRPYVVLTRKELGAEILRPENILLSLPESQRKKPHDIGSLCFSQRAVRRSGWNTNREIQALPVIMSSLMVDRREFVARYLDTVAVSGLRDESINTKLVEIVKIFDWLDSNRYSNFLSSEERAEKAYIAYTDYLYHEIQNGRLAVNTAAKRQGMLIHGIIGLMFSDVEYQIKAKTYRIREKKNITQAPSRHDFNEYLSYLVPFIRGLRKALMNDDFPLTINEGKCKMYIFTGNTGYSYSPEIHGEELSSIGIFDLKNGRLLTMNEYVESKVDLRSTTISEKKRRSSLKNEYNRSLKIFQKSNVDKSRAYYRVFWAQKVIRGYAILLQFLTGMNNTPLVNLKYEDALAVGKGSVKKELISIKHRAKGRVEPYPLGGRRGLKILREYLEFRDWLLDGEEYDLLFFSNAETSGKRDMPVPLRSDFQTRFFKQLKGKLFPSYVKNISPMLARKYKSIALEFIGATEEEAADLLNHSLETNRRSYGAPSVDDSSRELSQFWGAVKSSAEKVKLIGSDDGISGVDIAVGHCNDLGNAEEISEGSLIEPNCRTQYGCLYCEHYVCHADDEDIRKLLCLKYVIEEVRGQAVEFEAADQLFQDLCLRVEALLKRMTELYPKMIDSIDVIREEVFELGVLTPFWESRLNRYEEMGVIL
;
A
#
# COMPACT_ATOMS: atom_id res chain seq x y z
N MET A 1 -27.56 24.11 31.38
CA MET A 1 -27.41 23.62 32.76
C MET A 1 -26.38 22.52 32.74
N ILE A 2 -25.20 22.78 33.30
CA ILE A 2 -24.12 21.77 33.41
C ILE A 2 -24.50 20.96 34.65
N ASN A 3 -24.87 19.70 34.44
CA ASN A 3 -25.15 18.78 35.54
C ASN A 3 -23.81 18.40 36.15
N ASP A 4 -23.55 18.81 37.41
CA ASP A 4 -22.34 18.49 38.19
C ASP A 4 -22.29 17.00 38.59
N GLY A 5 -22.37 16.11 37.60
CA GLY A 5 -22.18 14.69 37.80
C GLY A 5 -20.70 14.38 38.01
N VAL A 6 -20.35 13.83 39.17
CA VAL A 6 -19.01 13.28 39.39
C VAL A 6 -18.84 12.04 38.52
N TYR A 7 -17.79 12.00 37.70
CA TYR A 7 -17.39 10.81 36.95
C TYR A 7 -17.05 9.67 37.90
N LYS A 8 -17.75 8.54 37.79
CA LYS A 8 -17.55 7.36 38.62
C LYS A 8 -17.21 6.14 37.78
N SER A 9 -16.40 5.25 38.33
CA SER A 9 -16.25 3.89 37.77
C SER A 9 -17.56 3.14 37.99
N ARG A 10 -17.99 2.39 36.98
CA ARG A 10 -19.22 1.59 37.02
C ARG A 10 -18.88 0.09 37.14
N PRO A 11 -19.81 -0.74 37.64
CA PRO A 11 -19.65 -2.19 37.61
C PRO A 11 -19.36 -2.67 36.19
N TYR A 12 -18.51 -3.69 36.04
CA TYR A 12 -18.25 -4.27 34.74
C TYR A 12 -17.99 -5.77 34.79
N VAL A 13 -18.24 -6.41 33.64
CA VAL A 13 -17.87 -7.79 33.34
C VAL A 13 -17.08 -7.82 32.04
N VAL A 14 -16.04 -8.64 31.98
CA VAL A 14 -15.28 -8.86 30.76
C VAL A 14 -15.82 -10.12 30.10
N LEU A 15 -16.31 -10.01 28.87
CA LEU A 15 -16.80 -11.14 28.09
C LEU A 15 -16.01 -11.26 26.79
N THR A 16 -15.71 -12.49 26.41
CA THR A 16 -15.22 -12.84 25.08
C THR A 16 -16.39 -13.08 24.14
N ARG A 17 -16.13 -13.10 22.84
CA ARG A 17 -17.17 -13.39 21.84
C ARG A 17 -17.90 -14.72 22.08
N LYS A 18 -17.20 -15.76 22.57
CA LYS A 18 -17.81 -17.08 22.84
C LYS A 18 -18.79 -17.04 24.01
N GLU A 19 -18.63 -16.07 24.91
CA GLU A 19 -19.46 -15.90 26.11
C GLU A 19 -20.67 -14.99 25.86
N LEU A 20 -20.80 -14.40 24.67
CA LEU A 20 -21.96 -13.57 24.28
C LEU A 20 -23.23 -14.37 23.99
N GLY A 21 -23.20 -15.71 24.06
CA GLY A 21 -24.37 -16.56 23.80
C GLY A 21 -25.39 -16.64 24.93
N ALA A 22 -25.13 -15.99 26.08
CA ALA A 22 -26.05 -15.89 27.21
C ALA A 22 -26.84 -14.57 27.16
N GLU A 23 -28.05 -14.55 27.75
CA GLU A 23 -28.89 -13.35 27.80
C GLU A 23 -28.19 -12.20 28.55
N ILE A 24 -27.96 -11.09 27.85
CA ILE A 24 -27.27 -9.92 28.38
C ILE A 24 -28.28 -8.93 28.96
N LEU A 25 -28.50 -9.01 30.28
CA LEU A 25 -29.45 -8.12 30.96
C LEU A 25 -28.92 -6.69 31.17
N ARG A 26 -27.60 -6.50 31.29
CA ARG A 26 -26.96 -5.20 31.60
C ARG A 26 -25.81 -4.88 30.64
N PRO A 27 -26.09 -4.59 29.36
CA PRO A 27 -25.05 -4.33 28.36
C PRO A 27 -24.17 -3.11 28.70
N GLU A 28 -24.65 -2.17 29.51
CA GLU A 28 -23.89 -1.02 30.01
C GLU A 28 -22.66 -1.40 30.87
N ASN A 29 -22.63 -2.63 31.39
CA ASN A 29 -21.54 -3.16 32.21
C ASN A 29 -20.52 -3.97 31.41
N ILE A 30 -20.66 -4.10 30.09
CA ILE A 30 -19.81 -5.02 29.32
C ILE A 30 -18.51 -4.38 28.84
N LEU A 31 -17.42 -5.10 29.06
CA LEU A 31 -16.14 -4.94 28.37
C LEU A 31 -15.91 -6.14 27.45
N LEU A 32 -15.86 -5.90 26.14
CA LEU A 32 -15.66 -6.96 25.15
C LEU A 32 -14.18 -7.26 24.94
N SER A 33 -13.76 -8.48 25.25
CA SER A 33 -12.43 -9.01 24.98
C SER A 33 -12.38 -9.74 23.64
N LEU A 34 -11.38 -9.40 22.83
CA LEU A 34 -11.14 -9.97 21.50
C LEU A 34 -9.72 -10.56 21.45
N PRO A 35 -9.49 -11.72 22.09
CA PRO A 35 -8.14 -12.25 22.34
C PRO A 35 -7.36 -12.56 21.06
N GLU A 36 -8.06 -12.91 19.97
CA GLU A 36 -7.46 -13.21 18.67
C GLU A 36 -7.18 -11.95 17.84
N SER A 37 -7.56 -10.76 18.34
CA SER A 37 -7.19 -9.48 17.72
C SER A 37 -5.78 -9.03 18.16
N GLN A 38 -5.26 -8.04 17.44
CA GLN A 38 -4.02 -7.34 17.78
C GLN A 38 -4.14 -6.55 19.09
N ARG A 39 -5.36 -6.25 19.53
CA ARG A 39 -5.65 -5.46 20.72
C ARG A 39 -5.78 -6.38 21.94
N LYS A 40 -4.90 -6.21 22.92
CA LYS A 40 -4.93 -6.99 24.18
C LYS A 40 -5.83 -6.42 25.27
N LYS A 41 -6.10 -5.11 25.24
CA LYS A 41 -7.00 -4.45 26.20
C LYS A 41 -8.46 -4.63 25.74
N PRO A 42 -9.40 -5.05 26.59
CA PRO A 42 -10.82 -5.12 26.23
C PRO A 42 -11.37 -3.77 25.73
N HIS A 43 -12.38 -3.83 24.87
CA HIS A 43 -13.17 -2.67 24.48
C HIS A 43 -14.23 -2.43 25.53
N ASP A 44 -14.19 -1.26 26.17
CA ASP A 44 -15.31 -0.82 26.99
C ASP A 44 -16.45 -0.34 26.06
N ILE A 45 -17.26 -1.30 25.60
CA ILE A 45 -18.44 -1.07 24.78
C ILE A 45 -19.63 -0.62 25.62
N GLY A 46 -19.76 -1.11 26.86
CA GLY A 46 -20.85 -0.74 27.76
C GLY A 46 -20.87 0.76 28.09
N SER A 47 -19.71 1.42 28.09
CA SER A 47 -19.63 2.87 28.26
C SER A 47 -20.37 3.62 27.16
N LEU A 48 -20.56 3.05 25.96
CA LEU A 48 -21.36 3.67 24.89
C LEU A 48 -22.82 3.90 25.32
N CYS A 49 -23.32 3.24 26.37
CA CYS A 49 -24.69 3.45 26.87
C CYS A 49 -24.89 4.83 27.54
N PHE A 50 -23.81 5.56 27.83
CA PHE A 50 -23.84 6.84 28.52
C PHE A 50 -23.53 7.99 27.57
N SER A 51 -24.16 9.15 27.75
CA SER A 51 -23.87 10.37 26.98
C SER A 51 -22.68 11.16 27.53
N GLN A 52 -22.39 11.04 28.83
CA GLN A 52 -21.27 11.74 29.47
C GLN A 52 -20.23 10.74 29.99
N ARG A 53 -19.09 10.70 29.31
CA ARG A 53 -18.04 9.69 29.44
C ARG A 53 -16.69 10.36 29.57
N ALA A 54 -15.83 9.86 30.44
CA ALA A 54 -14.49 10.41 30.60
C ALA A 54 -13.66 10.22 29.31
N VAL A 55 -12.64 11.06 29.13
CA VAL A 55 -11.75 10.98 27.97
C VAL A 55 -11.03 9.62 27.96
N ARG A 56 -11.16 8.89 26.85
CA ARG A 56 -10.49 7.59 26.66
C ARG A 56 -8.99 7.81 26.49
N ARG A 57 -8.20 7.24 27.39
CA ARG A 57 -6.73 7.20 27.24
C ARG A 57 -6.31 5.99 26.40
N SER A 58 -5.38 6.22 25.47
CA SER A 58 -4.80 5.17 24.65
C SER A 58 -3.90 4.25 25.50
N GLY A 59 -3.87 2.96 25.16
CA GLY A 59 -3.03 1.98 25.84
C GLY A 59 -3.53 1.51 27.21
N TRP A 60 -2.63 0.84 27.92
CA TRP A 60 -2.81 0.38 29.30
C TRP A 60 -2.39 1.48 30.29
N ASN A 61 -2.98 1.47 31.49
CA ASN A 61 -2.38 2.21 32.61
C ASN A 61 -1.06 1.53 33.03
N THR A 62 -0.29 2.19 33.90
CA THR A 62 1.04 1.71 34.33
C THR A 62 1.00 0.28 34.87
N ASN A 63 -0.09 -0.11 35.56
CA ASN A 63 -0.27 -1.43 36.17
C ASN A 63 -0.94 -2.47 35.25
N ARG A 64 -1.32 -2.09 34.02
CA ARG A 64 -2.08 -2.93 33.08
C ARG A 64 -3.38 -3.52 33.65
N GLU A 65 -4.05 -2.76 34.51
CA GLU A 65 -5.33 -3.16 35.08
C GLU A 65 -6.46 -2.95 34.08
N ILE A 66 -7.41 -3.89 34.04
CA ILE A 66 -8.67 -3.73 33.32
C ILE A 66 -9.58 -2.88 34.18
N GLN A 67 -10.10 -1.78 33.64
CA GLN A 67 -11.00 -0.88 34.33
C GLN A 67 -12.05 -0.35 33.36
N ALA A 68 -13.28 -0.19 33.85
CA ALA A 68 -14.33 0.53 33.13
C ALA A 68 -13.99 2.02 33.02
N LEU A 69 -14.30 2.60 31.87
CA LEU A 69 -14.24 4.03 31.63
C LEU A 69 -15.19 4.74 32.60
N PRO A 70 -14.71 5.76 33.35
CA PRO A 70 -15.59 6.53 34.23
C PRO A 70 -16.69 7.24 33.43
N VAL A 71 -17.90 7.23 33.96
CA VAL A 71 -19.09 7.85 33.37
C VAL A 71 -19.88 8.62 34.42
N ILE A 72 -20.78 9.50 33.97
CA ILE A 72 -21.80 10.06 34.84
C ILE A 72 -23.00 9.12 34.81
N MET A 73 -23.30 8.48 35.95
CA MET A 73 -24.33 7.42 36.02
C MET A 73 -25.72 7.89 35.58
N SER A 74 -26.07 9.15 35.85
CA SER A 74 -27.36 9.75 35.43
C SER A 74 -27.43 10.06 33.93
N SER A 75 -26.34 9.91 33.18
CA SER A 75 -26.29 10.14 31.73
C SER A 75 -26.58 8.88 30.89
N LEU A 76 -27.02 7.80 31.55
CA LEU A 76 -27.44 6.55 30.91
C LEU A 76 -28.61 6.80 29.96
N MET A 77 -28.53 6.24 28.76
CA MET A 77 -29.56 6.37 27.73
C MET A 77 -30.10 4.99 27.33
N VAL A 78 -31.42 4.83 27.39
CA VAL A 78 -32.10 3.56 27.10
C VAL A 78 -31.85 3.11 25.65
N ASP A 79 -31.98 4.01 24.68
CA ASP A 79 -31.79 3.69 23.26
C ASP A 79 -30.35 3.26 22.94
N ARG A 80 -29.35 3.81 23.67
CA ARG A 80 -27.96 3.39 23.53
C ARG A 80 -27.71 2.03 24.15
N ARG A 81 -28.39 1.73 25.26
CA ARG A 81 -28.36 0.41 25.90
C ARG A 81 -28.91 -0.66 24.96
N GLU A 82 -30.01 -0.35 24.28
CA GLU A 82 -30.60 -1.20 23.23
C GLU A 82 -29.63 -1.40 22.06
N PHE A 83 -29.02 -0.33 21.54
CA PHE A 83 -28.01 -0.45 20.48
C PHE A 83 -26.86 -1.38 20.87
N VAL A 84 -26.30 -1.21 22.08
CA VAL A 84 -25.18 -2.06 22.53
C VAL A 84 -25.62 -3.52 22.63
N ALA A 85 -26.83 -3.82 23.09
CA ALA A 85 -27.37 -5.18 23.10
C ALA A 85 -27.44 -5.77 21.67
N ARG A 86 -28.14 -5.09 20.75
CA ARG A 86 -28.27 -5.53 19.34
C ARG A 86 -26.91 -5.70 18.65
N TYR A 87 -25.94 -4.83 18.97
CA TYR A 87 -24.59 -4.94 18.41
C TYR A 87 -23.85 -6.16 18.95
N LEU A 88 -23.97 -6.45 20.24
CA LEU A 88 -23.37 -7.63 20.85
C LEU A 88 -23.97 -8.93 20.28
N ASP A 89 -25.28 -8.97 20.05
CA ASP A 89 -25.95 -10.08 19.36
C ASP A 89 -25.38 -10.27 17.95
N THR A 90 -25.22 -9.18 17.21
CA THR A 90 -24.58 -9.19 15.89
C THR A 90 -23.16 -9.75 15.98
N VAL A 91 -22.37 -9.37 16.99
CA VAL A 91 -21.01 -9.90 17.19
C VAL A 91 -21.03 -11.39 17.50
N ALA A 92 -21.97 -11.84 18.34
CA ALA A 92 -22.12 -13.24 18.74
C ALA A 92 -22.40 -14.15 17.53
N VAL A 93 -23.36 -13.74 16.67
CA VAL A 93 -23.79 -14.54 15.52
C VAL A 93 -22.97 -14.31 14.25
N SER A 94 -22.27 -13.17 14.13
CA SER A 94 -21.49 -12.88 12.92
C SER A 94 -20.37 -13.90 12.72
N GLY A 95 -20.06 -14.30 11.48
CA GLY A 95 -18.87 -15.10 11.15
C GLY A 95 -17.56 -14.29 11.11
N LEU A 96 -17.54 -13.07 11.67
CA LEU A 96 -16.40 -12.15 11.56
C LEU A 96 -15.22 -12.58 12.44
N ARG A 97 -14.00 -12.19 12.06
CA ARG A 97 -12.81 -12.38 12.90
C ARG A 97 -12.76 -11.32 14.00
N ASP A 98 -12.14 -11.65 15.13
CA ASP A 98 -11.89 -10.71 16.23
C ASP A 98 -11.23 -9.40 15.75
N GLU A 99 -10.27 -9.48 14.82
CA GLU A 99 -9.64 -8.27 14.26
C GLU A 99 -10.61 -7.41 13.43
N SER A 100 -11.55 -8.03 12.74
CA SER A 100 -12.59 -7.32 11.98
C SER A 100 -13.57 -6.62 12.92
N ILE A 101 -13.96 -7.29 14.00
CA ILE A 101 -14.82 -6.71 15.06
C ILE A 101 -14.08 -5.56 15.75
N ASN A 102 -12.80 -5.76 16.11
CA ASN A 102 -11.93 -4.72 16.68
C ASN A 102 -11.90 -3.47 15.78
N THR A 103 -11.71 -3.65 14.48
CA THR A 103 -11.68 -2.55 13.52
C THR A 103 -13.02 -1.80 13.46
N LYS A 104 -14.15 -2.51 13.49
CA LYS A 104 -15.48 -1.87 13.51
C LYS A 104 -15.72 -1.10 14.80
N LEU A 105 -15.44 -1.70 15.96
CA LEU A 105 -15.62 -1.09 17.27
C LEU A 105 -14.78 0.18 17.45
N VAL A 106 -13.54 0.18 16.97
CA VAL A 106 -12.70 1.38 17.00
C VAL A 106 -13.35 2.54 16.26
N GLU A 107 -14.02 2.30 15.13
CA GLU A 107 -14.72 3.35 14.39
C GLU A 107 -16.06 3.73 15.04
N ILE A 108 -16.84 2.78 15.55
CA ILE A 108 -18.08 3.06 16.30
C ILE A 108 -17.79 3.97 17.50
N VAL A 109 -16.76 3.67 18.28
CA VAL A 109 -16.37 4.50 19.44
C VAL A 109 -16.05 5.93 19.00
N LYS A 110 -15.26 6.11 17.93
CA LYS A 110 -14.93 7.45 17.41
C LYS A 110 -16.17 8.22 16.94
N ILE A 111 -17.13 7.53 16.32
CA ILE A 111 -18.39 8.12 15.86
C ILE A 111 -19.20 8.59 17.08
N PHE A 112 -19.37 7.75 18.09
CA PHE A 112 -20.07 8.12 19.34
C PHE A 112 -19.39 9.28 20.06
N ASP A 113 -18.06 9.27 20.16
CA ASP A 113 -17.29 10.35 20.78
C ASP A 113 -17.50 11.69 20.04
N TRP A 114 -17.55 11.67 18.71
CA TRP A 114 -17.86 12.85 17.91
C TRP A 114 -19.30 13.32 18.11
N LEU A 115 -20.28 12.41 18.07
CA LEU A 115 -21.69 12.73 18.25
C LEU A 115 -21.97 13.36 19.62
N ASP A 116 -21.35 12.82 20.67
CA ASP A 116 -21.45 13.37 22.02
C ASP A 116 -20.86 14.78 22.11
N SER A 117 -19.66 14.98 21.53
CA SER A 117 -18.98 16.27 21.55
C SER A 117 -19.73 17.36 20.76
N ASN A 118 -20.59 16.96 19.81
CA ASN A 118 -21.33 17.85 18.92
C ASN A 118 -22.84 17.91 19.24
N ARG A 119 -23.24 17.52 20.46
CA ARG A 119 -24.63 17.60 20.96
C ARG A 119 -25.64 16.72 20.22
N TYR A 120 -25.18 15.66 19.58
CA TYR A 120 -26.01 14.62 18.96
C TYR A 120 -26.10 13.35 19.83
N SER A 121 -25.99 13.49 21.17
CA SER A 121 -25.97 12.32 22.06
C SER A 121 -27.24 11.46 21.98
N ASN A 122 -28.38 12.08 21.70
CA ASN A 122 -29.69 11.45 21.58
C ASN A 122 -30.05 11.00 20.15
N PHE A 123 -29.07 10.84 19.26
CA PHE A 123 -29.33 10.46 17.85
C PHE A 123 -30.09 9.14 17.66
N LEU A 124 -30.10 8.25 18.67
CA LEU A 124 -30.80 6.97 18.61
C LEU A 124 -32.22 6.99 19.16
N SER A 125 -32.72 8.12 19.66
CA SER A 125 -34.05 8.16 20.29
C SER A 125 -35.20 8.34 19.30
N SER A 126 -34.90 8.73 18.06
CA SER A 126 -35.89 8.85 16.98
C SER A 126 -35.23 8.93 15.61
N GLU A 127 -35.99 8.59 14.57
CA GLU A 127 -35.56 8.67 13.17
C GLU A 127 -35.12 10.09 12.78
N GLU A 128 -35.87 11.11 13.19
CA GLU A 128 -35.55 12.52 12.91
C GLU A 128 -34.19 12.93 13.51
N ARG A 129 -33.88 12.46 14.71
CA ARG A 129 -32.59 12.75 15.37
C ARG A 129 -31.45 11.98 14.74
N ALA A 130 -31.70 10.75 14.29
CA ALA A 130 -30.74 9.95 13.53
C ALA A 130 -30.42 10.62 12.18
N GLU A 131 -31.43 11.12 11.47
CA GLU A 131 -31.29 11.88 10.22
C GLU A 131 -30.41 13.13 10.43
N LYS A 132 -30.76 13.98 11.40
CA LYS A 132 -29.99 15.19 11.73
C LYS A 132 -28.53 14.88 12.08
N ALA A 133 -28.30 13.85 12.89
CA ALA A 133 -26.96 13.42 13.27
C ALA A 133 -26.16 12.88 12.07
N TYR A 134 -26.81 12.13 11.17
CA TYR A 134 -26.17 11.56 9.99
C TYR A 134 -25.75 12.63 8.99
N ILE A 135 -26.60 13.62 8.73
CA ILE A 135 -26.29 14.79 7.89
C ILE A 135 -25.10 15.54 8.48
N ALA A 136 -25.18 15.94 9.76
CA ALA A 136 -24.12 16.69 10.41
C ALA A 136 -22.78 15.95 10.46
N TYR A 137 -22.80 14.63 10.68
CA TYR A 137 -21.59 13.82 10.65
C TYR A 137 -21.00 13.72 9.25
N THR A 138 -21.85 13.59 8.22
CA THR A 138 -21.40 13.56 6.82
C THR A 138 -20.73 14.88 6.45
N ASP A 139 -21.32 16.02 6.79
CA ASP A 139 -20.74 17.34 6.54
C ASP A 139 -19.40 17.54 7.22
N TYR A 140 -19.28 17.08 8.47
CA TYR A 140 -18.01 17.03 9.18
C TYR A 140 -16.96 16.20 8.44
N LEU A 141 -17.33 15.00 7.97
CA LEU A 141 -16.39 14.14 7.23
C LEU A 141 -15.92 14.81 5.94
N TYR A 142 -16.78 15.52 5.23
CA TYR A 142 -16.41 16.27 4.03
C TYR A 142 -15.50 17.45 4.33
N HIS A 143 -15.81 18.22 5.38
CA HIS A 143 -14.94 19.30 5.81
C HIS A 143 -13.54 18.79 6.21
N GLU A 144 -13.44 17.62 6.85
CA GLU A 144 -12.13 17.01 7.16
C GLU A 144 -11.39 16.51 5.92
N ILE A 145 -12.11 16.07 4.87
CA ILE A 145 -11.51 15.75 3.57
C ILE A 145 -10.94 17.01 2.91
N GLN A 146 -11.74 18.08 2.82
CA GLN A 146 -11.34 19.33 2.18
C GLN A 146 -10.11 19.96 2.85
N ASN A 147 -10.03 19.86 4.19
CA ASN A 147 -8.88 20.34 4.95
C ASN A 147 -7.67 19.38 4.95
N GLY A 148 -7.73 18.26 4.21
CA GLY A 148 -6.66 17.26 4.14
C GLY A 148 -6.40 16.50 5.46
N ARG A 149 -7.26 16.66 6.47
CA ARG A 149 -7.14 16.00 7.78
C ARG A 149 -7.61 14.55 7.77
N LEU A 150 -8.48 14.18 6.81
CA LEU A 150 -9.03 12.83 6.68
C LEU A 150 -9.00 12.33 5.23
N ALA A 151 -8.49 11.11 5.02
CA ALA A 151 -8.51 10.49 3.70
C ALA A 151 -9.94 10.08 3.28
N VAL A 152 -10.28 10.27 2.00
CA VAL A 152 -11.61 9.99 1.42
C VAL A 152 -12.13 8.59 1.77
N ASN A 153 -11.31 7.55 1.61
CA ASN A 153 -11.74 6.17 1.89
C ASN A 153 -11.98 5.93 3.39
N THR A 154 -11.25 6.63 4.27
CA THR A 154 -11.49 6.55 5.71
C THR A 154 -12.81 7.22 6.07
N ALA A 155 -13.10 8.37 5.45
CA ALA A 155 -14.36 9.08 5.62
C ALA A 155 -15.55 8.26 5.10
N ALA A 156 -15.46 7.68 3.90
CA ALA A 156 -16.49 6.80 3.34
C ALA A 156 -16.78 5.60 4.25
N LYS A 157 -15.75 4.95 4.79
CA LYS A 157 -15.90 3.87 5.76
C LYS A 157 -16.62 4.32 7.04
N ARG A 158 -16.31 5.52 7.56
CA ARG A 158 -16.97 6.08 8.75
C ARG A 158 -18.43 6.44 8.49
N GLN A 159 -18.72 7.08 7.35
CA GLN A 159 -20.09 7.36 6.92
C GLN A 159 -20.89 6.05 6.81
N GLY A 160 -20.32 5.05 6.12
CA GLY A 160 -20.90 3.72 6.00
C GLY A 160 -21.12 3.03 7.35
N MET A 161 -20.20 3.19 8.31
CA MET A 161 -20.35 2.63 9.66
C MET A 161 -21.48 3.29 10.44
N LEU A 162 -21.65 4.62 10.35
CA LEU A 162 -22.74 5.31 11.02
C LEU A 162 -24.10 4.86 10.44
N ILE A 163 -24.24 4.84 9.11
CA ILE A 163 -25.53 4.49 8.49
C ILE A 163 -25.86 3.00 8.60
N HIS A 164 -24.96 2.10 8.20
CA HIS A 164 -25.25 0.65 8.16
C HIS A 164 -24.95 -0.07 9.48
N GLY A 165 -23.95 0.41 10.23
CA GLY A 165 -23.48 -0.27 11.44
C GLY A 165 -24.10 0.23 12.74
N ILE A 166 -24.74 1.40 12.72
CA ILE A 166 -25.32 2.03 13.92
C ILE A 166 -26.80 2.36 13.68
N ILE A 167 -27.10 3.26 12.73
CA ILE A 167 -28.47 3.70 12.46
C ILE A 167 -29.33 2.55 11.93
N GLY A 168 -28.87 1.82 10.91
CA GLY A 168 -29.60 0.69 10.32
C GLY A 168 -29.84 -0.47 11.28
N LEU A 169 -29.01 -0.61 12.32
CA LEU A 169 -29.23 -1.60 13.38
C LEU A 169 -30.39 -1.21 14.31
N MET A 170 -30.65 0.08 14.47
CA MET A 170 -31.73 0.62 15.32
C MET A 170 -33.01 0.88 14.51
N PHE A 171 -32.86 1.39 13.29
CA PHE A 171 -33.93 1.88 12.42
C PHE A 171 -33.82 1.23 11.02
N SER A 172 -33.96 -0.09 10.96
CA SER A 172 -33.78 -0.87 9.72
C SER A 172 -34.70 -0.42 8.58
N ASP A 173 -35.93 -0.05 8.92
CA ASP A 173 -36.99 0.16 7.93
C ASP A 173 -36.85 1.50 7.19
N VAL A 174 -36.16 2.47 7.81
CA VAL A 174 -35.94 3.81 7.26
C VAL A 174 -34.48 4.09 6.91
N GLU A 175 -33.58 3.09 7.05
CA GLU A 175 -32.15 3.23 6.78
C GLU A 175 -31.88 3.83 5.39
N TYR A 176 -32.56 3.31 4.36
CA TYR A 176 -32.40 3.80 2.98
C TYR A 176 -32.87 5.25 2.83
N GLN A 177 -33.96 5.61 3.51
CA GLN A 177 -34.51 6.97 3.47
C GLN A 177 -33.53 7.95 4.12
N ILE A 178 -33.01 7.64 5.31
CA ILE A 178 -32.00 8.45 6.01
C ILE A 178 -30.72 8.56 5.18
N LYS A 179 -30.28 7.44 4.57
CA LYS A 179 -29.10 7.40 3.71
C LYS A 179 -29.20 8.37 2.52
N ALA A 180 -30.40 8.54 1.96
CA ALA A 180 -30.65 9.41 0.80
C ALA A 180 -30.69 10.91 1.14
N LYS A 181 -30.72 11.29 2.44
CA LYS A 181 -30.82 12.70 2.88
C LYS A 181 -29.54 13.50 2.71
N THR A 182 -28.42 12.85 2.43
CA THR A 182 -27.13 13.50 2.24
C THR A 182 -26.31 12.74 1.20
N TYR A 183 -25.22 13.37 0.78
CA TYR A 183 -24.36 12.94 -0.30
C TYR A 183 -23.43 11.82 0.18
N ARG A 184 -23.28 10.81 -0.68
CA ARG A 184 -22.45 9.64 -0.39
C ARG A 184 -20.99 9.94 -0.69
N ILE A 185 -20.12 9.74 0.30
CA ILE A 185 -18.67 9.75 0.09
C ILE A 185 -18.30 8.50 -0.72
N ARG A 186 -17.94 8.70 -1.99
CA ARG A 186 -17.50 7.61 -2.85
C ARG A 186 -16.06 7.24 -2.51
N GLU A 187 -15.84 5.97 -2.22
CA GLU A 187 -14.48 5.43 -2.07
C GLU A 187 -13.72 5.62 -3.38
N LYS A 188 -12.52 6.19 -3.30
CA LYS A 188 -11.58 6.21 -4.41
C LYS A 188 -10.94 4.84 -4.51
N LYS A 189 -11.04 4.21 -5.68
CA LYS A 189 -10.28 2.99 -6.00
C LYS A 189 -8.79 3.36 -6.01
N ASN A 190 -8.05 2.92 -5.00
CA ASN A 190 -6.58 3.05 -5.02
C ASN A 190 -6.01 1.92 -5.88
N ILE A 191 -5.82 2.18 -7.17
CA ILE A 191 -5.06 1.28 -8.04
C ILE A 191 -3.59 1.43 -7.64
N THR A 192 -3.13 0.54 -6.76
CA THR A 192 -1.71 0.48 -6.40
C THR A 192 -0.97 -0.21 -7.55
N GLN A 193 -0.11 0.48 -8.29
CA GLN A 193 0.68 -0.13 -9.36
C GLN A 193 1.72 -1.11 -8.79
N ALA A 194 2.16 -2.06 -9.61
CA ALA A 194 3.31 -2.88 -9.26
C ALA A 194 4.56 -2.01 -9.06
N PRO A 195 5.48 -2.39 -8.16
CA PRO A 195 6.76 -1.67 -8.06
C PRO A 195 7.55 -1.86 -9.36
N SER A 196 8.38 -0.86 -9.71
CA SER A 196 9.34 -1.03 -10.81
C SER A 196 10.34 -2.14 -10.48
N ARG A 197 10.90 -2.76 -11.52
CA ARG A 197 11.98 -3.74 -11.38
C ARG A 197 13.19 -3.14 -10.65
N HIS A 198 13.47 -1.87 -10.87
CA HIS A 198 14.53 -1.16 -10.17
C HIS A 198 14.25 -1.10 -8.66
N ASP A 199 13.10 -0.58 -8.23
CA ASP A 199 12.75 -0.46 -6.81
C ASP A 199 12.73 -1.82 -6.10
N PHE A 200 12.20 -2.86 -6.77
CA PHE A 200 12.14 -4.21 -6.23
C PHE A 200 13.53 -4.82 -6.03
N ASN A 201 14.41 -4.70 -7.03
CA ASN A 201 15.78 -5.20 -6.96
C ASN A 201 16.63 -4.41 -5.95
N GLU A 202 16.43 -3.10 -5.89
CA GLU A 202 17.14 -2.25 -4.94
C GLU A 202 16.81 -2.66 -3.50
N TYR A 203 15.53 -2.89 -3.18
CA TYR A 203 15.12 -3.39 -1.87
C TYR A 203 15.76 -4.76 -1.54
N LEU A 204 15.79 -5.69 -2.49
CA LEU A 204 16.42 -7.01 -2.30
C LEU A 204 17.94 -6.93 -2.13
N SER A 205 18.60 -5.98 -2.80
CA SER A 205 20.05 -5.77 -2.74
C SER A 205 20.54 -5.36 -1.34
N TYR A 206 19.66 -4.75 -0.52
CA TYR A 206 19.91 -4.51 0.90
C TYR A 206 19.38 -5.63 1.78
N LEU A 207 18.15 -6.11 1.51
CA LEU A 207 17.47 -7.06 2.39
C LEU A 207 18.21 -8.39 2.50
N VAL A 208 18.60 -8.99 1.37
CA VAL A 208 19.22 -10.32 1.36
C VAL A 208 20.59 -10.32 2.07
N PRO A 209 21.52 -9.40 1.75
CA PRO A 209 22.82 -9.37 2.43
C PRO A 209 22.70 -9.01 3.91
N PHE A 210 21.80 -8.10 4.29
CA PHE A 210 21.55 -7.78 5.69
C PHE A 210 21.11 -9.02 6.49
N ILE A 211 20.11 -9.75 6.00
CA ILE A 211 19.58 -10.93 6.72
C ILE A 211 20.65 -12.01 6.84
N ARG A 212 21.35 -12.32 5.74
CA ARG A 212 22.36 -13.39 5.71
C ARG A 212 23.58 -13.04 6.54
N GLY A 213 24.09 -11.83 6.42
CA GLY A 213 25.20 -11.34 7.22
C GLY A 213 24.85 -11.30 8.71
N LEU A 214 23.68 -10.76 9.07
CA LEU A 214 23.23 -10.73 10.46
C LEU A 214 23.06 -12.15 11.04
N ARG A 215 22.50 -13.07 10.26
CA ARG A 215 22.36 -14.48 10.65
C ARG A 215 23.73 -15.07 11.01
N LYS A 216 24.70 -14.97 10.10
CA LYS A 216 26.05 -15.52 10.30
C LYS A 216 26.75 -14.88 11.50
N ALA A 217 26.70 -13.56 11.60
CA ALA A 217 27.36 -12.84 12.68
C ALA A 217 26.76 -13.20 14.05
N LEU A 218 25.44 -13.33 14.15
CA LEU A 218 24.78 -13.73 15.40
C LEU A 218 25.18 -15.15 15.85
N MET A 219 25.35 -16.08 14.91
CA MET A 219 25.69 -17.47 15.22
C MET A 219 27.16 -17.64 15.60
N ASN A 220 28.05 -16.93 14.91
CA ASN A 220 29.48 -17.22 14.96
C ASN A 220 30.29 -16.17 15.70
N ASP A 221 29.91 -14.89 15.60
CA ASP A 221 30.77 -13.79 16.01
C ASP A 221 30.39 -13.23 17.39
N ASP A 222 31.33 -12.49 17.97
CA ASP A 222 31.13 -11.69 19.17
C ASP A 222 30.81 -10.25 18.79
N PHE A 223 30.01 -9.56 19.60
CA PHE A 223 29.80 -8.13 19.44
C PHE A 223 31.15 -7.38 19.51
N PRO A 224 31.29 -6.24 18.80
CA PRO A 224 30.36 -5.72 17.80
C PRO A 224 30.25 -6.62 16.56
N LEU A 225 29.01 -6.95 16.16
CA LEU A 225 28.77 -7.81 15.02
C LEU A 225 29.04 -7.04 13.73
N THR A 226 29.72 -7.67 12.79
CA THR A 226 30.05 -7.04 11.51
C THR A 226 29.24 -7.68 10.39
N ILE A 227 28.54 -6.86 9.62
CA ILE A 227 27.93 -7.26 8.35
C ILE A 227 28.74 -6.58 7.25
N ASN A 228 29.34 -7.38 6.39
CA ASN A 228 30.09 -6.94 5.23
C ASN A 228 29.69 -7.78 4.01
N GLU A 229 28.39 -7.76 3.69
CA GLU A 229 27.83 -8.51 2.56
C GLU A 229 27.08 -7.54 1.63
N GLY A 230 27.37 -7.59 0.33
CA GLY A 230 26.68 -6.78 -0.69
C GLY A 230 26.74 -5.28 -0.39
N LYS A 231 25.58 -4.60 -0.47
CA LYS A 231 25.44 -3.17 -0.10
C LYS A 231 25.39 -2.93 1.42
N CYS A 232 25.45 -3.97 2.23
CA CYS A 232 25.38 -3.85 3.69
C CYS A 232 26.79 -3.93 4.28
N LYS A 233 27.34 -2.75 4.60
CA LYS A 233 28.54 -2.60 5.43
C LYS A 233 28.17 -1.89 6.73
N MET A 234 28.03 -2.65 7.81
CA MET A 234 27.61 -2.09 9.10
C MET A 234 28.16 -2.85 10.31
N TYR A 235 28.36 -2.10 11.39
CA TYR A 235 28.62 -2.62 12.72
C TYR A 235 27.36 -2.58 13.57
N ILE A 236 27.13 -3.62 14.35
CA ILE A 236 25.98 -3.75 15.23
C ILE A 236 26.49 -3.93 16.65
N PHE A 237 25.95 -3.16 17.59
CA PHE A 237 26.44 -3.07 18.96
C PHE A 237 25.36 -3.47 19.97
N THR A 238 25.77 -3.69 21.22
CA THR A 238 24.84 -3.90 22.34
C THR A 238 24.34 -2.55 22.85
N GLY A 239 23.03 -2.31 22.87
CA GLY A 239 22.48 -1.06 23.39
C GLY A 239 20.97 -0.97 23.27
N ASN A 240 20.36 -0.13 24.12
CA ASN A 240 18.93 0.12 24.09
C ASN A 240 18.53 0.61 22.69
N THR A 241 17.49 0.01 22.11
CA THR A 241 17.00 0.24 20.73
C THR A 241 17.84 -0.33 19.58
N GLY A 242 18.96 -1.02 19.88
CA GLY A 242 19.79 -1.70 18.88
C GLY A 242 20.67 -0.74 18.09
N TYR A 243 21.78 -0.33 18.68
CA TYR A 243 22.75 0.54 18.02
C TYR A 243 23.40 -0.16 16.83
N SER A 244 23.45 0.56 15.71
CA SER A 244 24.11 0.14 14.48
C SER A 244 24.76 1.34 13.83
N TYR A 245 25.84 1.12 13.10
CA TYR A 245 26.50 2.14 12.31
C TYR A 245 26.82 1.60 10.92
N SER A 246 26.51 2.41 9.91
CA SER A 246 26.89 2.22 8.52
C SER A 246 27.39 3.57 8.02
N PRO A 247 28.61 3.66 7.45
CA PRO A 247 29.13 4.89 6.86
C PRO A 247 28.18 5.49 5.82
N GLU A 248 27.54 4.64 5.02
CA GLU A 248 26.60 5.07 3.97
C GLU A 248 25.34 5.74 4.53
N ILE A 249 24.90 5.35 5.73
CA ILE A 249 23.64 5.82 6.32
C ILE A 249 23.87 6.98 7.28
N HIS A 250 24.94 6.92 8.08
CA HIS A 250 25.18 7.85 9.19
C HIS A 250 26.25 8.90 8.87
N GLY A 251 26.99 8.75 7.77
CA GLY A 251 28.12 9.62 7.44
C GLY A 251 29.30 9.46 8.39
N GLU A 252 30.28 10.37 8.26
CA GLU A 252 31.52 10.32 9.04
C GLU A 252 31.46 11.08 10.38
N GLU A 253 30.42 11.89 10.61
CA GLU A 253 30.33 12.79 11.77
C GLU A 253 30.02 12.05 13.08
N LEU A 254 29.38 10.88 13.02
CA LEU A 254 29.02 10.10 14.20
C LEU A 254 30.17 9.18 14.62
N SER A 255 31.02 9.63 15.55
CA SER A 255 32.25 8.91 15.94
C SER A 255 32.03 7.85 17.04
N SER A 256 31.13 8.07 18.00
CA SER A 256 30.92 7.16 19.13
C SER A 256 29.53 7.23 19.76
N ILE A 257 29.07 6.12 20.35
CA ILE A 257 27.86 6.06 21.19
C ILE A 257 28.08 5.12 22.38
N GLY A 258 27.71 5.56 23.59
CA GLY A 258 28.02 4.81 24.80
C GLY A 258 29.52 4.51 24.88
N ILE A 259 29.89 3.24 25.02
CA ILE A 259 31.28 2.75 25.07
C ILE A 259 31.81 2.30 23.70
N PHE A 260 31.09 2.58 22.61
CA PHE A 260 31.41 2.07 21.28
C PHE A 260 32.02 3.14 20.39
N ASP A 261 33.14 2.79 19.75
CA ASP A 261 33.70 3.47 18.59
C ASP A 261 32.94 2.97 17.36
N LEU A 262 32.05 3.81 16.85
CA LEU A 262 31.14 3.43 15.77
C LEU A 262 31.86 3.28 14.44
N LYS A 263 32.83 4.17 14.18
CA LYS A 263 33.59 4.21 12.94
C LYS A 263 34.46 2.96 12.77
N ASN A 264 35.12 2.55 13.85
CA ASN A 264 36.08 1.44 13.83
C ASN A 264 35.48 0.10 14.28
N GLY A 265 34.20 0.07 14.70
CA GLY A 265 33.54 -1.17 15.09
C GLY A 265 34.14 -1.82 16.34
N ARG A 266 34.64 -1.02 17.30
CA ARG A 266 35.31 -1.51 18.51
C ARG A 266 34.78 -0.87 19.78
N LEU A 267 35.25 -1.36 20.92
CA LEU A 267 35.08 -0.69 22.20
C LEU A 267 36.08 0.46 22.35
N LEU A 268 35.60 1.56 22.92
CA LEU A 268 36.46 2.61 23.48
C LEU A 268 37.15 2.07 24.72
N THR A 269 38.41 2.46 24.91
CA THR A 269 39.08 2.34 26.20
C THR A 269 38.41 3.28 27.21
N MET A 270 38.65 3.03 28.50
CA MET A 270 38.11 3.88 29.57
C MET A 270 38.54 5.36 29.41
N ASN A 271 39.76 5.61 28.93
CA ASN A 271 40.27 6.96 28.72
C ASN A 271 39.57 7.64 27.53
N GLU A 272 39.52 6.97 26.38
CA GLU A 272 38.82 7.46 25.19
C GLU A 272 37.33 7.75 25.49
N TYR A 273 36.67 6.89 26.27
CA TYR A 273 35.29 7.12 26.71
C TYR A 273 35.15 8.37 27.58
N VAL A 274 36.04 8.59 28.55
CA VAL A 274 35.99 9.79 29.40
C VAL A 274 36.21 11.06 28.58
N GLU A 275 37.15 11.04 27.63
CA GLU A 275 37.46 12.16 26.73
C GLU A 275 36.25 12.51 25.84
N SER A 276 35.58 11.51 25.27
CA SER A 276 34.36 11.71 24.46
C SER A 276 33.16 12.33 25.22
N LYS A 277 33.22 12.44 26.56
CA LYS A 277 32.16 12.98 27.42
C LYS A 277 32.50 14.31 28.06
N VAL A 278 33.66 14.91 27.73
CA VAL A 278 34.13 16.16 28.35
C VAL A 278 33.20 17.34 28.04
N ASP A 279 32.59 17.40 26.86
CA ASP A 279 31.77 18.55 26.43
C ASP A 279 30.28 18.51 26.84
N LEU A 280 29.80 17.42 27.46
CA LEU A 280 28.36 17.11 27.55
C LEU A 280 27.68 17.35 28.92
N ARG A 281 28.39 17.78 29.98
CA ARG A 281 27.78 18.00 31.31
C ARG A 281 28.33 19.25 32.03
N SER A 282 27.46 19.99 32.72
CA SER A 282 27.78 21.25 33.40
C SER A 282 28.85 21.11 34.49
N THR A 283 29.59 22.19 34.69
CA THR A 283 30.75 22.41 35.57
C THR A 283 30.47 22.33 37.08
N THR A 284 29.33 21.79 37.51
CA THR A 284 28.86 21.86 38.90
C THR A 284 29.32 20.66 39.77
N ILE A 285 29.92 19.63 39.17
CA ILE A 285 30.38 18.41 39.87
C ILE A 285 31.92 18.38 39.89
N SER A 286 32.52 18.10 41.04
CA SER A 286 33.97 17.90 41.15
C SER A 286 34.49 16.85 40.17
N GLU A 287 35.62 17.10 39.51
CA GLU A 287 36.23 16.22 38.50
C GLU A 287 36.38 14.76 38.98
N LYS A 288 36.73 14.56 40.26
CA LYS A 288 36.84 13.24 40.90
C LYS A 288 35.52 12.46 40.90
N LYS A 289 34.41 13.11 41.28
CA LYS A 289 33.06 12.51 41.25
C LYS A 289 32.62 12.24 39.81
N ARG A 290 32.94 13.13 38.87
CA ARG A 290 32.65 12.96 37.44
C ARG A 290 33.33 11.70 36.88
N ARG A 291 34.65 11.56 37.07
CA ARG A 291 35.40 10.39 36.61
C ARG A 291 34.91 9.08 37.24
N SER A 292 34.59 9.10 38.54
CA SER A 292 34.03 7.91 39.22
C SER A 292 32.67 7.49 38.64
N SER A 293 31.78 8.45 38.36
CA SER A 293 30.48 8.18 37.74
C SER A 293 30.63 7.58 36.34
N LEU A 294 31.48 8.18 35.49
CA LEU A 294 31.77 7.67 34.15
C LEU A 294 32.38 6.26 34.18
N LYS A 295 33.28 5.98 35.15
CA LYS A 295 33.84 4.64 35.34
C LYS A 295 32.77 3.61 35.66
N ASN A 296 31.82 3.97 36.52
CA ASN A 296 30.71 3.07 36.86
C ASN A 296 29.78 2.83 35.67
N GLU A 297 29.50 3.87 34.85
CA GLU A 297 28.71 3.74 33.61
C GLU A 297 29.40 2.86 32.58
N TYR A 298 30.71 3.07 32.36
CA TYR A 298 31.55 2.27 31.48
C TYR A 298 31.55 0.80 31.90
N ASN A 299 31.85 0.52 33.18
CA ASN A 299 31.92 -0.85 33.70
C ASN A 299 30.57 -1.57 33.63
N ARG A 300 29.45 -0.87 33.87
CA ARG A 300 28.10 -1.45 33.68
C ARG A 300 27.86 -1.82 32.22
N SER A 301 28.20 -0.93 31.29
CA SER A 301 28.05 -1.15 29.86
C SER A 301 28.94 -2.29 29.37
N LEU A 302 30.19 -2.36 29.85
CA LEU A 302 31.13 -3.43 29.53
C LEU A 302 30.64 -4.80 30.04
N LYS A 303 30.09 -4.85 31.26
CA LYS A 303 29.51 -6.09 31.82
C LYS A 303 28.32 -6.59 30.98
N ILE A 304 27.47 -5.67 30.52
CA ILE A 304 26.34 -5.98 29.63
C ILE A 304 26.84 -6.50 28.27
N PHE A 305 27.86 -5.85 27.70
CA PHE A 305 28.50 -6.26 26.45
C PHE A 305 29.08 -7.67 26.57
N GLN A 306 29.89 -7.93 27.61
CA GLN A 306 30.51 -9.24 27.86
C GLN A 306 29.45 -10.33 28.04
N LYS A 307 28.41 -10.08 28.84
CA LYS A 307 27.28 -11.00 29.02
C LYS A 307 26.60 -11.34 27.69
N SER A 308 26.55 -10.39 26.76
CA SER A 308 25.94 -10.59 25.44
C SER A 308 26.78 -11.46 24.50
N ASN A 309 28.06 -11.65 24.78
CA ASN A 309 28.96 -12.52 24.00
C ASN A 309 29.06 -13.93 24.58
N VAL A 310 28.93 -14.08 25.90
CA VAL A 310 28.94 -15.41 26.56
C VAL A 310 27.76 -16.27 26.10
N ASP A 311 26.56 -15.71 26.05
CA ASP A 311 25.35 -16.44 25.68
C ASP A 311 24.88 -16.06 24.27
N LYS A 312 25.32 -16.85 23.27
CA LYS A 312 25.09 -16.51 21.86
C LYS A 312 23.64 -16.66 21.40
N SER A 313 22.83 -17.54 22.00
CA SER A 313 21.44 -17.78 21.57
C SER A 313 20.41 -17.09 22.46
N ARG A 314 20.73 -16.77 23.72
CA ARG A 314 19.74 -16.28 24.69
C ARG A 314 20.00 -14.88 25.23
N ALA A 315 21.16 -14.27 24.98
CA ALA A 315 21.42 -12.90 25.40
C ALA A 315 20.40 -11.89 24.82
N TYR A 316 20.00 -10.93 25.65
CA TYR A 316 18.98 -9.92 25.34
C TYR A 316 19.17 -9.24 23.96
N TYR A 317 20.35 -8.70 23.68
CA TYR A 317 20.59 -8.00 22.42
C TYR A 317 20.70 -8.95 21.23
N ARG A 318 21.15 -10.20 21.44
CA ARG A 318 21.17 -11.21 20.38
C ARG A 318 19.77 -11.62 19.99
N VAL A 319 18.90 -11.88 20.97
CA VAL A 319 17.49 -12.17 20.72
C VAL A 319 16.80 -10.99 20.01
N PHE A 320 17.07 -9.75 20.43
CA PHE A 320 16.54 -8.55 19.75
C PHE A 320 16.92 -8.49 18.25
N TRP A 321 18.17 -8.81 17.91
CA TRP A 321 18.64 -8.84 16.52
C TRP A 321 18.18 -10.12 15.78
N ALA A 322 18.10 -11.26 16.46
CA ALA A 322 17.58 -12.51 15.91
C ALA A 322 16.12 -12.39 15.45
N GLN A 323 15.32 -11.59 16.17
CA GLN A 323 13.96 -11.25 15.77
C GLN A 323 13.88 -10.51 14.42
N LYS A 324 14.94 -9.80 14.01
CA LYS A 324 15.04 -9.19 12.66
C LYS A 324 15.36 -10.24 11.60
N VAL A 325 16.19 -11.24 11.92
CA VAL A 325 16.49 -12.37 11.03
C VAL A 325 15.24 -13.21 10.75
N ILE A 326 14.47 -13.58 11.78
CA ILE A 326 13.19 -14.31 11.61
C ILE A 326 12.25 -13.54 10.69
N ARG A 327 12.02 -12.25 10.98
CA ARG A 327 11.15 -11.39 10.16
C ARG A 327 11.67 -11.32 8.73
N GLY A 328 12.97 -11.11 8.54
CA GLY A 328 13.60 -11.06 7.23
C GLY A 328 13.39 -12.32 6.39
N TYR A 329 13.65 -13.50 6.95
CA TYR A 329 13.39 -14.77 6.25
C TYR A 329 11.91 -14.98 5.94
N ALA A 330 11.00 -14.53 6.82
CA ALA A 330 9.57 -14.52 6.54
C ALA A 330 9.24 -13.65 5.32
N ILE A 331 9.86 -12.46 5.19
CA ILE A 331 9.71 -11.60 4.00
C ILE A 331 10.25 -12.29 2.74
N LEU A 332 11.44 -12.88 2.79
CA LEU A 332 12.04 -13.54 1.63
C LEU A 332 11.18 -14.72 1.14
N LEU A 333 10.73 -15.57 2.05
CA LEU A 333 9.82 -16.68 1.72
C LEU A 333 8.47 -16.17 1.23
N GLN A 334 7.97 -15.08 1.78
CA GLN A 334 6.76 -14.43 1.29
C GLN A 334 6.88 -13.90 -0.13
N PHE A 335 8.02 -13.32 -0.51
CA PHE A 335 8.25 -12.82 -1.86
C PHE A 335 8.40 -13.97 -2.86
N LEU A 336 9.09 -15.04 -2.46
CA LEU A 336 9.26 -16.24 -3.29
C LEU A 336 7.92 -16.93 -3.57
N THR A 337 7.11 -17.11 -2.54
CA THR A 337 5.84 -17.84 -2.62
C THR A 337 4.70 -16.96 -3.12
N GLY A 338 4.77 -15.67 -2.84
CA GLY A 338 3.64 -14.76 -2.98
C GLY A 338 2.63 -14.88 -1.84
N MET A 339 2.91 -15.56 -0.72
CA MET A 339 1.91 -15.76 0.35
C MET A 339 1.35 -14.46 0.95
N ASN A 340 0.08 -14.47 1.36
CA ASN A 340 -0.45 -13.42 2.24
C ASN A 340 0.08 -13.57 3.68
N ASN A 341 0.01 -12.52 4.50
CA ASN A 341 0.56 -12.56 5.86
C ASN A 341 -0.07 -13.65 6.73
N THR A 342 -1.39 -13.86 6.65
CA THR A 342 -2.09 -14.85 7.48
C THR A 342 -1.64 -16.29 7.25
N PRO A 343 -1.64 -16.84 6.01
CA PRO A 343 -1.14 -18.19 5.80
C PRO A 343 0.36 -18.30 6.15
N LEU A 344 1.17 -17.27 5.89
CA LEU A 344 2.60 -17.27 6.21
C LEU A 344 2.89 -17.45 7.71
N VAL A 345 2.23 -16.68 8.58
CA VAL A 345 2.48 -16.76 10.04
C VAL A 345 1.91 -18.02 10.69
N ASN A 346 1.07 -18.75 9.97
CA ASN A 346 0.44 -19.99 10.42
C ASN A 346 1.11 -21.26 9.84
N LEU A 347 2.19 -21.11 9.06
CA LEU A 347 2.95 -22.26 8.57
C LEU A 347 3.49 -23.08 9.73
N LYS A 348 3.35 -24.41 9.65
CA LYS A 348 3.90 -25.34 10.62
C LYS A 348 5.38 -25.63 10.33
N TYR A 349 6.15 -25.81 11.39
CA TYR A 349 7.57 -26.12 11.32
C TYR A 349 7.81 -27.50 10.70
N GLU A 350 7.02 -28.50 11.07
CA GLU A 350 7.16 -29.88 10.57
C GLU A 350 7.01 -29.97 9.04
N ASP A 351 5.99 -29.30 8.49
CA ASP A 351 5.77 -29.23 7.04
C ASP A 351 6.98 -28.60 6.32
N ALA A 352 7.49 -27.50 6.87
CA ALA A 352 8.64 -26.79 6.31
C ALA A 352 9.92 -27.63 6.41
N LEU A 353 10.11 -28.37 7.50
CA LEU A 353 11.24 -29.27 7.70
C LEU A 353 11.23 -30.42 6.68
N ALA A 354 10.06 -31.02 6.43
CA ALA A 354 9.89 -32.05 5.40
C ALA A 354 10.26 -31.53 4.00
N VAL A 355 9.84 -30.30 3.68
CA VAL A 355 10.22 -29.63 2.42
C VAL A 355 11.73 -29.38 2.35
N GLY A 356 12.34 -28.87 3.42
CA GLY A 356 13.77 -28.61 3.50
C GLY A 356 14.63 -29.86 3.27
N LYS A 357 14.19 -31.02 3.78
CA LYS A 357 14.86 -32.32 3.63
C LYS A 357 14.71 -32.96 2.25
N GLY A 358 13.91 -32.38 1.36
CA GLY A 358 13.80 -32.83 -0.03
C GLY A 358 12.48 -33.52 -0.40
N SER A 359 11.37 -33.15 0.24
CA SER A 359 10.03 -33.56 -0.19
C SER A 359 9.84 -33.43 -1.72
N VAL A 360 9.18 -34.43 -2.32
CA VAL A 360 8.92 -34.52 -3.76
C VAL A 360 8.23 -33.27 -4.30
N LYS A 361 7.29 -32.70 -3.53
CA LYS A 361 6.45 -31.57 -3.98
C LYS A 361 7.10 -30.19 -3.82
N LYS A 362 8.19 -30.04 -3.04
CA LYS A 362 8.94 -28.76 -2.85
C LYS A 362 8.06 -27.51 -2.59
N GLU A 363 6.93 -27.70 -1.92
CA GLU A 363 5.88 -26.70 -1.69
C GLU A 363 5.59 -26.58 -0.20
N LEU A 364 5.41 -25.35 0.29
CA LEU A 364 4.86 -25.11 1.62
C LEU A 364 3.32 -25.21 1.56
N ILE A 365 2.71 -25.71 2.63
CA ILE A 365 1.26 -25.92 2.69
C ILE A 365 0.66 -25.06 3.80
N SER A 366 -0.46 -24.40 3.51
CA SER A 366 -1.29 -23.74 4.53
C SER A 366 -2.71 -24.27 4.48
N ILE A 367 -3.31 -24.50 5.65
CA ILE A 367 -4.71 -24.91 5.77
C ILE A 367 -5.58 -23.69 6.10
N LYS A 368 -6.57 -23.38 5.25
CA LYS A 368 -7.57 -22.35 5.51
C LYS A 368 -8.82 -22.96 6.15
N HIS A 369 -8.83 -23.09 7.47
CA HIS A 369 -9.98 -23.61 8.24
C HIS A 369 -11.31 -22.88 7.90
N ARG A 370 -11.27 -21.56 7.68
CA ARG A 370 -12.44 -20.75 7.31
C ARG A 370 -13.03 -21.03 5.92
N ALA A 371 -12.34 -21.79 5.08
CA ALA A 371 -12.78 -22.18 3.74
C ALA A 371 -12.98 -23.70 3.68
N LYS A 372 -13.69 -24.25 4.68
CA LYS A 372 -13.92 -25.70 4.85
C LYS A 372 -12.62 -26.53 4.86
N GLY A 373 -11.54 -25.98 5.43
CA GLY A 373 -10.25 -26.67 5.51
C GLY A 373 -9.46 -26.73 4.19
N ARG A 374 -9.74 -25.85 3.21
CA ARG A 374 -9.01 -25.79 1.94
C ARG A 374 -7.49 -25.75 2.17
N VAL A 375 -6.79 -26.70 1.55
CA VAL A 375 -5.34 -26.79 1.52
C VAL A 375 -4.81 -25.90 0.39
N GLU A 376 -3.85 -25.04 0.70
CA GLU A 376 -3.24 -24.13 -0.27
C GLU A 376 -1.74 -24.43 -0.41
N PRO A 377 -1.30 -24.92 -1.57
CA PRO A 377 0.11 -25.12 -1.86
C PRO A 377 0.80 -23.81 -2.26
N TYR A 378 2.07 -23.67 -1.87
CA TYR A 378 2.91 -22.51 -2.14
C TYR A 378 4.30 -22.96 -2.61
N PRO A 379 4.55 -22.99 -3.93
CA PRO A 379 5.83 -23.41 -4.49
C PRO A 379 6.99 -22.50 -4.09
N LEU A 380 8.14 -23.08 -3.75
CA LEU A 380 9.35 -22.34 -3.35
C LEU A 380 10.25 -21.91 -4.53
N GLY A 381 9.84 -22.13 -5.78
CA GLY A 381 10.62 -21.69 -6.95
C GLY A 381 11.98 -22.40 -7.11
N GLY A 382 12.03 -23.70 -6.81
CA GLY A 382 13.19 -24.56 -7.08
C GLY A 382 14.34 -24.44 -6.07
N ARG A 383 15.60 -24.62 -6.54
CA ARG A 383 16.78 -24.77 -5.67
C ARG A 383 17.07 -23.54 -4.80
N ARG A 384 16.82 -22.32 -5.31
CA ARG A 384 17.13 -21.07 -4.60
C ARG A 384 16.21 -20.86 -3.40
N GLY A 385 14.91 -21.10 -3.53
CA GLY A 385 13.98 -20.99 -2.40
C GLY A 385 14.18 -22.08 -1.35
N LEU A 386 14.53 -23.31 -1.78
CA LEU A 386 14.94 -24.37 -0.85
C LEU A 386 16.20 -23.99 -0.05
N LYS A 387 17.17 -23.34 -0.70
CA LYS A 387 18.37 -22.85 0.00
C LYS A 387 17.99 -21.83 1.08
N ILE A 388 17.13 -20.85 0.76
CA ILE A 388 16.65 -19.84 1.71
C ILE A 388 15.89 -20.49 2.88
N LEU A 389 15.05 -21.48 2.61
CA LEU A 389 14.34 -22.22 3.66
C LEU A 389 15.32 -22.95 4.58
N ARG A 390 16.31 -23.66 4.03
CA ARG A 390 17.33 -24.37 4.83
C ARG A 390 18.16 -23.42 5.68
N GLU A 391 18.57 -22.29 5.09
CA GLU A 391 19.29 -21.24 5.82
C GLU A 391 18.49 -20.73 7.03
N TYR A 392 17.17 -20.62 6.88
CA TYR A 392 16.29 -20.24 7.97
C TYR A 392 16.10 -21.35 9.02
N LEU A 393 15.88 -22.59 8.58
CA LEU A 393 15.68 -23.73 9.48
C LEU A 393 16.91 -23.95 10.40
N GLU A 394 18.12 -23.81 9.85
CA GLU A 394 19.38 -23.83 10.61
C GLU A 394 19.41 -22.73 11.68
N PHE A 395 19.07 -21.50 11.32
CA PHE A 395 19.06 -20.39 12.26
C PHE A 395 17.98 -20.54 13.35
N ARG A 396 16.81 -21.04 12.97
CA ARG A 396 15.70 -21.31 13.87
C ARG A 396 16.10 -22.32 14.94
N ASP A 397 16.73 -23.41 14.52
CA ASP A 397 17.22 -24.46 15.40
C ASP A 397 18.24 -23.91 16.41
N TRP A 398 19.23 -23.16 15.91
CA TRP A 398 20.23 -22.48 16.75
C TRP A 398 19.61 -21.49 17.76
N LEU A 399 18.58 -20.74 17.37
CA LEU A 399 17.97 -19.73 18.26
C LEU A 399 17.09 -20.37 19.35
N LEU A 400 16.36 -21.43 19.00
CA LEU A 400 15.50 -22.14 19.93
C LEU A 400 16.30 -23.01 20.90
N ASP A 401 17.46 -23.51 20.49
CA ASP A 401 18.42 -24.17 21.38
C ASP A 401 17.74 -25.30 22.19
N GLY A 402 17.02 -26.16 21.46
CA GLY A 402 16.25 -27.29 22.01
C GLY A 402 14.80 -26.97 22.42
N GLU A 403 14.37 -25.70 22.41
CA GLU A 403 12.95 -25.35 22.66
C GLU A 403 12.06 -25.75 21.47
N GLU A 404 11.03 -26.56 21.72
CA GLU A 404 10.05 -26.93 20.69
C GLU A 404 8.99 -25.85 20.49
N TYR A 405 8.63 -25.62 19.22
CA TYR A 405 7.53 -24.73 18.86
C TYR A 405 6.93 -25.12 17.51
N ASP A 406 5.61 -25.15 17.43
CA ASP A 406 4.88 -25.65 16.26
C ASP A 406 5.00 -24.79 15.00
N LEU A 407 5.02 -23.46 15.16
CA LEU A 407 4.97 -22.57 14.02
C LEU A 407 6.36 -22.33 13.47
N LEU A 408 6.44 -22.23 12.14
CA LEU A 408 7.67 -21.95 11.42
C LEU A 408 8.25 -20.61 11.87
N PHE A 409 7.41 -19.56 11.91
CA PHE A 409 7.79 -18.21 12.32
C PHE A 409 7.16 -17.82 13.66
N PHE A 410 7.95 -17.15 14.50
CA PHE A 410 7.56 -16.79 15.86
C PHE A 410 8.22 -15.50 16.33
N SER A 411 7.77 -15.01 17.48
CA SER A 411 8.49 -14.02 18.27
C SER A 411 8.77 -14.61 19.65
N ASN A 412 10.01 -14.56 20.12
CA ASN A 412 10.41 -15.02 21.46
C ASN A 412 11.02 -13.86 22.26
N ALA A 413 10.53 -12.64 21.99
CA ALA A 413 10.98 -11.42 22.65
C ALA A 413 9.81 -10.50 22.92
N GLU A 414 9.75 -9.96 24.13
CA GLU A 414 8.88 -8.83 24.46
C GLU A 414 9.21 -7.61 23.59
N THR A 415 8.32 -6.60 23.60
CA THR A 415 8.59 -5.32 22.89
C THR A 415 9.88 -4.64 23.38
N SER A 416 10.28 -4.90 24.62
CA SER A 416 11.55 -4.46 25.20
C SER A 416 12.75 -5.14 24.52
N GLY A 417 12.64 -6.42 24.13
CA GLY A 417 13.74 -7.27 23.67
C GLY A 417 14.10 -8.38 24.66
N LYS A 418 13.42 -8.43 25.83
CA LYS A 418 13.59 -9.50 26.81
C LYS A 418 13.08 -10.81 26.23
N ARG A 419 13.89 -11.88 26.35
CA ARG A 419 13.49 -13.23 25.94
C ARG A 419 12.21 -13.64 26.68
N ASP A 420 11.28 -14.21 25.94
CA ASP A 420 9.99 -14.69 26.41
C ASP A 420 9.65 -15.98 25.66
N MET A 421 8.62 -16.69 26.11
CA MET A 421 8.13 -17.89 25.43
C MET A 421 7.78 -17.57 23.96
N PRO A 422 8.09 -18.47 23.01
CA PRO A 422 7.71 -18.28 21.63
C PRO A 422 6.19 -18.08 21.46
N VAL A 423 5.82 -17.02 20.76
CA VAL A 423 4.44 -16.71 20.37
C VAL A 423 4.33 -16.56 18.85
N PRO A 424 3.13 -16.70 18.26
CA PRO A 424 2.97 -16.56 16.82
C PRO A 424 3.47 -15.21 16.32
N LEU A 425 4.13 -15.20 15.16
CA LEU A 425 4.56 -13.95 14.55
C LEU A 425 3.34 -13.07 14.22
N ARG A 426 3.38 -11.80 14.62
CA ARG A 426 2.27 -10.86 14.35
C ARG A 426 2.07 -10.68 12.85
N SER A 427 0.83 -10.59 12.41
CA SER A 427 0.48 -10.35 10.99
C SER A 427 0.97 -9.01 10.43
N ASP A 428 1.31 -8.02 11.28
CA ASP A 428 1.82 -6.69 10.90
C ASP A 428 3.37 -6.62 10.89
N PHE A 429 4.06 -7.76 10.97
CA PHE A 429 5.52 -7.82 11.13
C PHE A 429 6.29 -7.05 10.05
N GLN A 430 5.86 -7.12 8.78
CA GLN A 430 6.43 -6.43 7.62
C GLN A 430 6.51 -4.92 7.82
N THR A 431 5.36 -4.29 8.12
CA THR A 431 5.27 -2.84 8.31
C THR A 431 6.13 -2.38 9.48
N ARG A 432 6.17 -3.15 10.57
CA ARG A 432 7.02 -2.85 11.72
C ARG A 432 8.49 -3.03 11.42
N PHE A 433 8.83 -4.08 10.68
CA PHE A 433 10.19 -4.39 10.28
C PHE A 433 10.75 -3.28 9.40
N PHE A 434 10.06 -2.89 8.33
CA PHE A 434 10.53 -1.82 7.45
C PHE A 434 10.70 -0.48 8.19
N LYS A 435 9.80 -0.13 9.11
CA LYS A 435 9.97 1.07 9.97
C LYS A 435 11.22 1.02 10.84
N GLN A 436 11.73 -0.16 11.18
CA GLN A 436 12.99 -0.32 11.91
C GLN A 436 14.21 -0.25 10.99
N LEU A 437 14.06 -0.55 9.70
CA LEU A 437 15.16 -0.51 8.73
C LEU A 437 15.36 0.88 8.12
N LYS A 438 14.27 1.53 7.68
CA LYS A 438 14.34 2.77 6.90
C LYS A 438 15.06 3.89 7.67
N GLY A 439 16.12 4.43 7.06
CA GLY A 439 16.91 5.52 7.59
C GLY A 439 17.77 5.14 8.81
N LYS A 440 17.89 3.84 9.12
CA LYS A 440 18.67 3.33 10.27
C LYS A 440 19.62 2.21 9.86
N LEU A 441 19.07 1.23 9.14
CA LEU A 441 19.80 0.07 8.63
C LEU A 441 19.85 0.05 7.12
N PHE A 442 18.85 0.65 6.44
CA PHE A 442 18.85 0.93 5.01
C PHE A 442 18.78 2.44 4.76
N PRO A 443 19.37 2.94 3.66
CA PRO A 443 19.23 4.34 3.26
C PRO A 443 17.76 4.78 3.14
N SER A 444 17.50 6.07 3.39
CA SER A 444 16.14 6.62 3.41
C SER A 444 15.43 6.58 2.06
N TYR A 445 16.18 6.55 0.96
CA TYR A 445 15.68 6.47 -0.41
C TYR A 445 15.15 5.07 -0.78
N VAL A 446 15.59 4.01 -0.08
CA VAL A 446 15.14 2.64 -0.37
C VAL A 446 13.64 2.53 -0.06
N LYS A 447 12.85 2.21 -1.09
CA LYS A 447 11.39 2.09 -0.97
C LYS A 447 10.99 0.78 -0.31
N ASN A 448 9.84 0.80 0.38
CA ASN A 448 9.28 -0.41 0.96
C ASN A 448 8.60 -1.26 -0.11
N ILE A 449 8.93 -2.54 -0.17
CA ILE A 449 8.17 -3.51 -0.95
C ILE A 449 7.23 -4.25 0.00
N SER A 450 5.94 -3.88 -0.01
CA SER A 450 4.93 -4.58 0.77
C SER A 450 4.62 -5.96 0.16
N PRO A 451 4.03 -6.90 0.92
CA PRO A 451 3.60 -8.19 0.38
C PRO A 451 2.66 -8.06 -0.83
N MET A 452 1.79 -7.05 -0.83
CA MET A 452 0.92 -6.75 -1.97
C MET A 452 1.73 -6.33 -3.20
N LEU A 453 2.71 -5.44 -3.02
CA LEU A 453 3.58 -4.98 -4.10
C LEU A 453 4.44 -6.14 -4.65
N ALA A 454 4.96 -6.99 -3.78
CA ALA A 454 5.70 -8.18 -4.19
C ALA A 454 4.84 -9.18 -4.96
N ARG A 455 3.58 -9.39 -4.54
CA ARG A 455 2.64 -10.24 -5.28
C ARG A 455 2.28 -9.65 -6.65
N LYS A 456 2.10 -8.32 -6.75
CA LYS A 456 1.89 -7.63 -8.03
C LYS A 456 3.08 -7.76 -8.95
N TYR A 457 4.29 -7.52 -8.44
CA TYR A 457 5.52 -7.74 -9.17
C TYR A 457 5.63 -9.19 -9.67
N LYS A 458 5.26 -10.17 -8.83
CA LYS A 458 5.28 -11.59 -9.20
C LYS A 458 4.24 -11.93 -10.29
N SER A 459 3.04 -11.34 -10.26
CA SER A 459 2.04 -11.53 -11.35
C SER A 459 2.61 -11.10 -12.69
N ILE A 460 3.17 -9.89 -12.73
CA ILE A 460 3.78 -9.32 -13.94
C ILE A 460 4.99 -10.15 -14.39
N ALA A 461 5.81 -10.62 -13.45
CA ALA A 461 6.91 -11.51 -13.78
C ALA A 461 6.47 -12.87 -14.34
N LEU A 462 5.28 -13.36 -13.95
CA LEU A 462 4.68 -14.59 -14.49
C LEU A 462 4.13 -14.35 -15.91
N GLU A 463 3.43 -13.24 -16.11
CA GLU A 463 2.95 -12.79 -17.43
C GLU A 463 4.13 -12.63 -18.40
N PHE A 464 5.23 -12.00 -17.96
CA PHE A 464 6.43 -11.81 -18.77
C PHE A 464 7.09 -13.13 -19.22
N ILE A 465 6.95 -14.21 -18.45
CA ILE A 465 7.46 -15.54 -18.84
C ILE A 465 6.41 -16.39 -19.55
N GLY A 466 5.28 -15.80 -19.93
CA GLY A 466 4.22 -16.43 -20.73
C GLY A 466 3.18 -17.22 -19.94
N ALA A 467 3.05 -17.02 -18.63
CA ALA A 467 1.99 -17.65 -17.85
C ALA A 467 0.62 -17.01 -18.15
N THR A 468 -0.41 -17.85 -18.21
CA THR A 468 -1.81 -17.41 -18.36
C THR A 468 -2.34 -16.74 -17.08
N GLU A 469 -3.45 -15.98 -17.20
CA GLU A 469 -4.10 -15.36 -16.05
C GLU A 469 -4.57 -16.41 -15.02
N GLU A 470 -5.02 -17.56 -15.49
CA GLU A 470 -5.44 -18.70 -14.67
C GLU A 470 -4.26 -19.31 -13.91
N GLU A 471 -3.13 -19.56 -14.58
CA GLU A 471 -1.92 -20.08 -13.94
C GLU A 471 -1.36 -19.11 -12.89
N ALA A 472 -1.35 -17.81 -13.20
CA ALA A 472 -0.97 -16.77 -12.25
C ALA A 472 -1.92 -16.76 -11.04
N ALA A 473 -3.21 -16.91 -11.27
CA ALA A 473 -4.22 -16.95 -10.21
C ALA A 473 -4.11 -18.16 -9.29
N ASP A 474 -3.89 -19.34 -9.85
CA ASP A 474 -3.68 -20.57 -9.11
C ASP A 474 -2.40 -20.53 -8.29
N LEU A 475 -1.28 -20.11 -8.91
CA LEU A 475 0.02 -20.05 -8.23
C LEU A 475 0.02 -19.04 -7.07
N LEU A 476 -0.72 -17.95 -7.22
CA LEU A 476 -0.87 -16.93 -6.18
C LEU A 476 -2.02 -17.22 -5.20
N ASN A 477 -2.82 -18.27 -5.42
CA ASN A 477 -3.99 -18.63 -4.59
C ASN A 477 -5.02 -17.48 -4.46
N HIS A 478 -5.44 -16.88 -5.57
CA HIS A 478 -6.60 -15.96 -5.61
C HIS A 478 -7.57 -16.31 -6.76
N SER A 479 -8.80 -15.78 -6.72
CA SER A 479 -9.74 -15.97 -7.84
C SER A 479 -9.28 -15.23 -9.09
N LEU A 480 -9.69 -15.70 -10.26
CA LEU A 480 -9.45 -15.01 -11.55
C LEU A 480 -9.99 -13.56 -11.51
N GLU A 481 -11.18 -13.36 -10.94
CA GLU A 481 -11.75 -12.03 -10.72
C GLU A 481 -10.83 -11.12 -9.88
N THR A 482 -10.23 -11.67 -8.81
CA THR A 482 -9.27 -10.92 -7.98
C THR A 482 -8.01 -10.60 -8.77
N ASN A 483 -7.57 -11.51 -9.64
CA ASN A 483 -6.42 -11.30 -10.52
C ASN A 483 -6.65 -10.10 -11.44
N ARG A 484 -7.71 -10.15 -12.25
CA ARG A 484 -8.08 -9.07 -13.17
C ARG A 484 -8.27 -7.74 -12.46
N ARG A 485 -8.97 -7.75 -11.32
CA ARG A 485 -9.29 -6.52 -10.56
C ARG A 485 -8.07 -5.87 -9.90
N SER A 486 -7.10 -6.65 -9.47
CA SER A 486 -6.03 -6.16 -8.57
C SER A 486 -4.62 -6.33 -9.12
N TYR A 487 -4.42 -7.13 -10.17
CA TYR A 487 -3.10 -7.51 -10.68
C TYR A 487 -2.93 -7.25 -12.18
N GLY A 488 -4.02 -7.14 -12.96
CA GLY A 488 -3.98 -6.83 -14.40
C GLY A 488 -3.65 -5.37 -14.78
N ALA A 489 -3.05 -4.58 -13.87
CA ALA A 489 -2.58 -3.24 -14.22
C ALA A 489 -1.12 -3.32 -14.68
N PRO A 490 -0.77 -2.79 -15.88
CA PRO A 490 0.59 -2.88 -16.41
C PRO A 490 1.62 -2.22 -15.48
N SER A 491 2.85 -2.75 -15.45
CA SER A 491 3.93 -2.13 -14.67
C SER A 491 4.39 -0.83 -15.34
N VAL A 492 5.01 0.07 -14.57
CA VAL A 492 5.66 1.27 -15.13
C VAL A 492 6.70 0.89 -16.19
N ASP A 493 7.38 -0.24 -16.02
CA ASP A 493 8.41 -0.72 -16.96
C ASP A 493 7.77 -1.27 -18.26
N ASP A 494 6.65 -1.99 -18.16
CA ASP A 494 5.90 -2.49 -19.33
C ASP A 494 5.22 -1.35 -20.06
N SER A 495 4.56 -0.42 -19.36
CA SER A 495 4.03 0.79 -19.96
C SER A 495 5.13 1.61 -20.63
N SER A 496 6.31 1.76 -20.02
CA SER A 496 7.43 2.48 -20.64
C SER A 496 7.95 1.78 -21.89
N ARG A 497 8.03 0.43 -21.90
CA ARG A 497 8.47 -0.34 -23.06
C ARG A 497 7.43 -0.30 -24.19
N GLU A 498 6.16 -0.50 -23.86
CA GLU A 498 5.04 -0.46 -24.80
C GLU A 498 4.87 0.95 -25.39
N LEU A 499 4.92 2.00 -24.57
CA LEU A 499 4.99 3.38 -25.08
C LEU A 499 6.22 3.56 -25.98
N SER A 500 7.41 3.09 -25.59
CA SER A 500 8.62 3.29 -26.41
C SER A 500 8.54 2.58 -27.77
N GLN A 501 7.96 1.37 -27.81
CA GLN A 501 7.75 0.61 -29.04
C GLN A 501 6.66 1.25 -29.91
N PHE A 502 5.55 1.66 -29.30
CA PHE A 502 4.45 2.37 -29.95
C PHE A 502 4.92 3.71 -30.54
N TRP A 503 5.58 4.56 -29.76
CA TRP A 503 6.15 5.83 -30.23
C TRP A 503 7.25 5.63 -31.27
N GLY A 504 8.01 4.54 -31.19
CA GLY A 504 8.97 4.14 -32.22
C GLY A 504 8.30 3.87 -33.58
N ALA A 505 7.17 3.15 -33.57
CA ALA A 505 6.38 2.84 -34.76
C ALA A 505 5.63 4.06 -35.33
N VAL A 506 5.05 4.90 -34.46
CA VAL A 506 4.36 6.14 -34.87
C VAL A 506 5.35 7.13 -35.51
N LYS A 507 6.55 7.26 -34.93
CA LYS A 507 7.59 8.16 -35.45
C LYS A 507 8.18 7.67 -36.77
N SER A 508 8.53 6.38 -36.88
CA SER A 508 9.08 5.81 -38.12
C SER A 508 8.11 5.91 -39.29
N SER A 509 6.81 5.77 -39.02
CA SER A 509 5.76 5.90 -40.04
C SER A 509 5.54 7.35 -40.46
N ALA A 510 5.80 8.33 -39.58
CA ALA A 510 5.65 9.77 -39.89
C ALA A 510 6.84 10.28 -40.71
N GLU A 511 8.03 9.73 -40.48
CA GLU A 511 9.24 10.01 -41.26
C GLU A 511 9.14 9.58 -42.73
N LYS A 512 8.29 8.59 -43.04
CA LYS A 512 8.05 8.07 -44.40
C LYS A 512 7.04 8.88 -45.22
N VAL A 513 6.25 9.75 -44.58
CA VAL A 513 5.25 10.55 -45.30
C VAL A 513 5.93 11.67 -46.09
N LYS A 514 5.52 11.84 -47.35
CA LYS A 514 6.04 12.89 -48.23
C LYS A 514 5.45 14.25 -47.82
N LEU A 515 6.25 15.03 -47.09
CA LEU A 515 5.97 16.43 -46.80
C LEU A 515 6.60 17.30 -47.89
N ILE A 516 5.80 18.15 -48.52
CA ILE A 516 6.19 18.99 -49.66
C ILE A 516 6.07 20.46 -49.25
N GLY A 517 7.03 21.30 -49.64
CA GLY A 517 7.00 22.74 -49.33
C GLY A 517 5.98 23.47 -50.20
N SER A 518 5.49 24.62 -49.72
CA SER A 518 4.52 25.47 -50.46
C SER A 518 5.00 25.93 -51.84
N ASP A 519 6.32 25.95 -52.07
CA ASP A 519 6.96 26.40 -53.30
C ASP A 519 7.19 25.26 -54.32
N ASP A 520 7.02 24.01 -53.89
CA ASP A 520 7.15 22.82 -54.71
C ASP A 520 5.76 22.49 -55.29
N GLY A 521 5.53 22.86 -56.55
CA GLY A 521 4.19 22.87 -57.18
C GLY A 521 3.32 21.62 -56.95
N ILE A 522 1.99 21.82 -57.05
CA ILE A 522 0.93 20.85 -56.69
C ILE A 522 1.25 19.44 -57.22
N SER A 523 1.59 18.53 -56.30
CA SER A 523 1.79 17.10 -56.58
C SER A 523 0.72 16.31 -55.85
N GLY A 524 -0.49 16.27 -56.41
CA GLY A 524 -1.51 15.32 -55.99
C GLY A 524 -2.95 15.83 -56.13
N VAL A 525 -3.88 14.89 -55.96
CA VAL A 525 -5.31 15.13 -55.89
C VAL A 525 -5.68 15.50 -54.46
N ASP A 526 -6.47 16.57 -54.30
CA ASP A 526 -7.01 17.01 -53.01
C ASP A 526 -7.87 15.93 -52.35
N ILE A 527 -7.66 15.68 -51.05
CA ILE A 527 -8.41 14.73 -50.23
C ILE A 527 -8.73 15.32 -48.85
N ALA A 528 -9.65 14.69 -48.10
CA ALA A 528 -10.16 15.21 -46.83
C ALA A 528 -9.11 15.47 -45.73
N VAL A 529 -7.91 14.89 -45.84
CA VAL A 529 -6.85 14.94 -44.82
C VAL A 529 -5.51 15.40 -45.40
N GLY A 530 -5.47 15.96 -46.61
CA GLY A 530 -4.25 16.38 -47.30
C GLY A 530 -4.36 16.19 -48.81
N HIS A 531 -3.34 15.57 -49.41
CA HIS A 531 -3.27 15.25 -50.84
C HIS A 531 -2.91 13.76 -51.09
N CYS A 532 -3.16 13.28 -52.31
CA CYS A 532 -2.80 11.93 -52.74
C CYS A 532 -2.14 11.95 -54.12
N ASN A 533 -1.00 11.26 -54.29
CA ASN A 533 -0.30 11.19 -55.57
C ASN A 533 -0.73 10.02 -56.46
N ASP A 534 -1.52 9.07 -55.95
CA ASP A 534 -2.05 7.93 -56.73
C ASP A 534 -3.44 7.50 -56.22
N LEU A 535 -4.46 8.30 -56.55
CA LEU A 535 -5.82 8.09 -56.04
C LEU A 535 -6.44 6.82 -56.62
N GLY A 536 -6.82 5.88 -55.74
CA GLY A 536 -7.45 4.61 -56.11
C GLY A 536 -6.58 3.38 -55.86
N ASN A 537 -5.28 3.59 -55.62
CA ASN A 537 -4.31 2.55 -55.30
C ASN A 537 -3.84 2.74 -53.84
N ALA A 538 -4.45 2.01 -52.91
CA ALA A 538 -4.05 2.09 -51.49
C ALA A 538 -2.92 1.10 -51.20
N GLU A 539 -1.79 1.60 -50.68
CA GLU A 539 -0.61 0.79 -50.33
C GLU A 539 -0.14 1.16 -48.92
N GLU A 540 0.15 0.16 -48.08
CA GLU A 540 0.49 0.35 -46.66
C GLU A 540 1.93 0.82 -46.48
N ILE A 541 2.12 1.94 -45.76
CA ILE A 541 3.44 2.57 -45.58
C ILE A 541 4.39 1.77 -44.64
N SER A 542 3.83 0.85 -43.84
CA SER A 542 4.56 -0.02 -42.91
C SER A 542 3.71 -1.21 -42.50
N GLU A 543 4.28 -2.43 -42.53
CA GLU A 543 3.62 -3.65 -42.05
C GLU A 543 3.18 -3.51 -40.58
N GLY A 544 1.88 -3.74 -40.32
CA GLY A 544 1.31 -3.82 -38.97
C GLY A 544 0.59 -2.56 -38.50
N SER A 545 0.11 -1.71 -39.42
CA SER A 545 -0.72 -0.54 -39.06
C SER A 545 -2.08 -1.00 -38.54
N LEU A 546 -2.59 -0.37 -37.47
CA LEU A 546 -3.92 -0.69 -36.90
C LEU A 546 -5.07 -0.31 -37.84
N ILE A 547 -4.82 0.60 -38.78
CA ILE A 547 -5.77 1.07 -39.80
C ILE A 547 -5.21 0.71 -41.18
N GLU A 548 -5.90 -0.18 -41.89
CA GLU A 548 -5.57 -0.51 -43.27
C GLU A 548 -5.92 0.67 -44.19
N PRO A 549 -4.99 1.12 -45.06
CA PRO A 549 -5.27 2.20 -46.00
C PRO A 549 -6.35 1.76 -46.99
N ASN A 550 -7.39 2.56 -47.11
CA ASN A 550 -8.48 2.31 -48.04
C ASN A 550 -8.96 3.66 -48.60
N CYS A 551 -8.89 3.86 -49.92
CA CYS A 551 -9.29 5.10 -50.57
C CYS A 551 -10.77 5.49 -50.35
N ARG A 552 -11.61 4.57 -49.83
CA ARG A 552 -13.00 4.84 -49.44
C ARG A 552 -13.12 5.38 -48.01
N THR A 553 -12.12 5.17 -47.18
CA THR A 553 -12.04 5.66 -45.79
C THR A 553 -11.19 6.92 -45.74
N GLN A 554 -11.74 8.02 -45.24
CA GLN A 554 -11.11 9.34 -45.40
C GLN A 554 -9.87 9.54 -44.54
N TYR A 555 -9.77 8.84 -43.41
CA TYR A 555 -8.62 8.88 -42.50
C TYR A 555 -7.58 7.79 -42.77
N GLY A 556 -7.94 6.74 -43.52
CA GLY A 556 -7.01 5.65 -43.89
C GLY A 556 -5.84 6.12 -44.75
N CYS A 557 -5.99 7.26 -45.44
CA CYS A 557 -4.92 7.88 -46.22
C CYS A 557 -3.68 8.21 -45.37
N LEU A 558 -3.80 8.51 -44.06
CA LEU A 558 -2.65 8.85 -43.21
C LEU A 558 -1.63 7.71 -43.01
N TYR A 559 -1.99 6.49 -43.43
CA TYR A 559 -1.20 5.26 -43.35
C TYR A 559 -0.82 4.72 -44.74
N CYS A 560 -1.10 5.49 -45.80
CA CYS A 560 -0.84 5.12 -47.19
C CYS A 560 0.51 5.67 -47.68
N GLU A 561 1.25 4.90 -48.48
CA GLU A 561 2.50 5.37 -49.11
C GLU A 561 2.26 6.51 -50.13
N HIS A 562 1.07 6.59 -50.70
CA HIS A 562 0.68 7.61 -51.67
C HIS A 562 0.19 8.92 -51.05
N TYR A 563 0.13 8.99 -49.72
CA TYR A 563 -0.29 10.19 -49.01
C TYR A 563 0.78 11.28 -49.05
N VAL A 564 0.32 12.49 -49.36
CA VAL A 564 1.11 13.71 -49.46
C VAL A 564 0.49 14.75 -48.55
N CYS A 565 1.32 15.46 -47.82
CA CYS A 565 0.87 16.58 -46.98
C CYS A 565 1.71 17.80 -47.33
N HIS A 566 1.05 18.87 -47.76
CA HIS A 566 1.69 20.14 -48.04
C HIS A 566 1.92 20.91 -46.73
N ALA A 567 3.06 21.57 -46.63
CA ALA A 567 3.36 22.46 -45.51
C ALA A 567 2.68 23.82 -45.74
N ASP A 568 1.34 23.84 -45.73
CA ASP A 568 0.50 25.02 -45.92
C ASP A 568 -0.67 25.04 -44.93
N ASP A 569 -1.34 26.19 -44.85
CA ASP A 569 -2.48 26.40 -43.95
C ASP A 569 -3.67 25.46 -44.28
N GLU A 570 -3.79 25.01 -45.53
CA GLU A 570 -4.91 24.20 -45.99
C GLU A 570 -4.82 22.77 -45.45
N ASP A 571 -3.68 22.11 -45.63
CA ASP A 571 -3.45 20.75 -45.15
C ASP A 571 -3.32 20.70 -43.62
N ILE A 572 -2.77 21.75 -42.99
CA ILE A 572 -2.82 21.92 -41.53
C ILE A 572 -4.27 21.93 -41.04
N ARG A 573 -5.14 22.72 -41.68
CA ARG A 573 -6.55 22.81 -41.30
C ARG A 573 -7.28 21.48 -41.49
N LYS A 574 -7.05 20.79 -42.61
CA LYS A 574 -7.65 19.46 -42.87
C LYS A 574 -7.29 18.45 -41.77
N LEU A 575 -6.01 18.41 -41.35
CA LEU A 575 -5.53 17.54 -40.29
C LEU A 575 -6.12 17.88 -38.92
N LEU A 576 -6.18 19.17 -38.58
CA LEU A 576 -6.76 19.63 -37.31
C LEU A 576 -8.29 19.43 -37.26
N CYS A 577 -9.00 19.61 -38.38
CA CYS A 577 -10.44 19.34 -38.49
C CYS A 577 -10.75 17.85 -38.28
N LEU A 578 -9.97 16.95 -38.87
CA LEU A 578 -10.08 15.51 -38.61
C LEU A 578 -9.92 15.24 -37.11
N LYS A 579 -8.88 15.81 -36.48
CA LYS A 579 -8.60 15.62 -35.06
C LYS A 579 -9.76 16.11 -34.18
N TYR A 580 -10.28 17.29 -34.46
CA TYR A 580 -11.44 17.86 -33.75
C TYR A 580 -12.66 16.94 -33.83
N VAL A 581 -13.05 16.52 -35.03
CA VAL A 581 -14.22 15.62 -35.22
C VAL A 581 -14.03 14.29 -34.49
N ILE A 582 -12.81 13.74 -34.47
CA ILE A 582 -12.51 12.51 -33.73
C ILE A 582 -12.64 12.74 -32.21
N GLU A 583 -12.13 13.84 -31.68
CA GLU A 583 -12.21 14.15 -30.25
C GLU A 583 -13.66 14.36 -29.78
N GLU A 584 -14.50 15.01 -30.60
CA GLU A 584 -15.94 15.15 -30.33
C GLU A 584 -16.67 13.79 -30.30
N VAL A 585 -16.42 12.92 -31.31
CA VAL A 585 -16.99 11.57 -31.33
C VAL A 585 -16.55 10.74 -30.11
N ARG A 586 -15.27 10.86 -29.71
CA ARG A 586 -14.73 10.15 -28.53
C ARG A 586 -15.32 10.66 -27.22
N GLY A 587 -15.54 11.97 -27.10
CA GLY A 587 -16.08 12.61 -25.90
C GLY A 587 -17.48 12.11 -25.53
N GLN A 588 -18.23 11.62 -26.51
CA GLN A 588 -19.62 11.19 -26.36
C GLN A 588 -19.83 9.66 -26.43
N ALA A 589 -18.80 8.88 -26.80
CA ALA A 589 -18.89 7.44 -26.94
C ALA A 589 -18.95 6.71 -25.58
N VAL A 590 -20.08 6.06 -25.30
CA VAL A 590 -20.27 5.20 -24.10
C VAL A 590 -19.83 3.77 -24.42
N GLU A 591 -18.58 3.43 -24.08
CA GLU A 591 -17.97 2.09 -24.17
C GLU A 591 -17.81 1.46 -25.58
N PHE A 592 -16.66 1.69 -26.21
CA PHE A 592 -16.10 0.82 -27.26
C PHE A 592 -14.56 0.81 -27.16
N GLU A 593 -13.95 -0.13 -26.41
CA GLU A 593 -12.48 -0.22 -26.23
C GLU A 593 -11.71 -0.29 -27.56
N ALA A 594 -12.26 -0.96 -28.59
CA ALA A 594 -11.63 -1.07 -29.91
C ALA A 594 -11.72 0.21 -30.75
N ALA A 595 -12.81 0.99 -30.63
CA ALA A 595 -12.97 2.24 -31.36
C ALA A 595 -12.16 3.37 -30.72
N ASP A 596 -12.07 3.40 -29.38
CA ASP A 596 -11.25 4.39 -28.65
C ASP A 596 -9.75 4.23 -28.97
N GLN A 597 -9.25 3.00 -29.07
CA GLN A 597 -7.86 2.73 -29.47
C GLN A 597 -7.57 3.20 -30.91
N LEU A 598 -8.50 2.96 -31.85
CA LEU A 598 -8.38 3.41 -33.25
C LEU A 598 -8.38 4.94 -33.36
N PHE A 599 -9.29 5.61 -32.65
CA PHE A 599 -9.41 7.07 -32.68
C PHE A 599 -8.24 7.76 -31.97
N GLN A 600 -7.72 7.16 -30.89
CA GLN A 600 -6.52 7.64 -30.23
C GLN A 600 -5.29 7.56 -31.14
N ASP A 601 -5.14 6.47 -31.90
CA ASP A 601 -4.04 6.32 -32.87
C ASP A 601 -4.08 7.40 -33.95
N LEU A 602 -5.27 7.73 -34.48
CA LEU A 602 -5.46 8.81 -35.45
C LEU A 602 -5.07 10.19 -34.92
N CYS A 603 -5.48 10.53 -33.68
CA CYS A 603 -5.10 11.81 -33.06
C CYS A 603 -3.58 11.93 -32.91
N LEU A 604 -2.92 10.84 -32.49
CA LEU A 604 -1.47 10.79 -32.30
C LEU A 604 -0.73 10.85 -33.64
N ARG A 605 -1.27 10.23 -34.68
CA ARG A 605 -0.76 10.29 -36.05
C ARG A 605 -0.77 11.71 -36.61
N VAL A 606 -1.87 12.44 -36.42
CA VAL A 606 -1.98 13.85 -36.82
C VAL A 606 -0.93 14.71 -36.12
N GLU A 607 -0.77 14.58 -34.80
CA GLU A 607 0.25 15.35 -34.06
C GLU A 607 1.68 14.99 -34.49
N ALA A 608 1.95 13.73 -34.83
CA ALA A 608 3.25 13.33 -35.35
C ALA A 608 3.56 13.97 -36.71
N LEU A 609 2.56 14.08 -37.60
CA LEU A 609 2.69 14.76 -38.89
C LEU A 609 2.90 16.26 -38.73
N LEU A 610 2.10 16.93 -37.89
CA LEU A 610 2.26 18.36 -37.60
C LEU A 610 3.62 18.66 -36.97
N LYS A 611 4.07 17.84 -36.02
CA LYS A 611 5.40 17.96 -35.43
C LYS A 611 6.49 17.80 -36.50
N ARG A 612 6.40 16.79 -37.36
CA ARG A 612 7.36 16.58 -38.45
C ARG A 612 7.37 17.75 -39.44
N MET A 613 6.21 18.34 -39.72
CA MET A 613 6.08 19.54 -40.53
C MET A 613 6.83 20.72 -39.90
N THR A 614 6.69 20.96 -38.58
CA THR A 614 7.45 22.02 -37.90
C THR A 614 8.96 21.76 -37.82
N GLU A 615 9.39 20.50 -37.79
CA GLU A 615 10.81 20.14 -37.83
C GLU A 615 11.44 20.47 -39.20
N LEU A 616 10.70 20.26 -40.30
CA LEU A 616 11.17 20.51 -41.66
C LEU A 616 10.94 21.96 -42.12
N TYR A 617 9.85 22.57 -41.67
CA TYR A 617 9.40 23.92 -42.03
C TYR A 617 9.04 24.71 -40.76
N PRO A 618 10.03 25.22 -40.00
CA PRO A 618 9.79 25.93 -38.73
C PRO A 618 8.88 27.17 -38.85
N LYS A 619 8.74 27.72 -40.06
CA LYS A 619 7.84 28.86 -40.34
C LYS A 619 6.35 28.52 -40.15
N MET A 620 5.99 27.23 -40.15
CA MET A 620 4.61 26.77 -40.00
C MET A 620 4.13 26.74 -38.53
N ILE A 621 5.00 26.98 -37.55
CA ILE A 621 4.64 26.94 -36.13
C ILE A 621 3.50 27.92 -35.82
N ASP A 622 3.66 29.18 -36.24
CA ASP A 622 2.65 30.22 -36.00
C ASP A 622 1.33 29.91 -36.72
N SER A 623 1.38 29.40 -37.95
CA SER A 623 0.19 28.95 -38.70
C SER A 623 -0.54 27.81 -37.99
N ILE A 624 0.19 26.81 -37.47
CA ILE A 624 -0.42 25.68 -36.75
C ILE A 624 -1.12 26.16 -35.49
N ASP A 625 -0.51 27.07 -34.73
CA ASP A 625 -1.11 27.59 -33.49
C ASP A 625 -2.38 28.40 -33.79
N VAL A 626 -2.34 29.28 -34.81
CA VAL A 626 -3.52 30.07 -35.25
C VAL A 626 -4.65 29.17 -35.73
N ILE A 627 -4.36 28.23 -36.64
CA ILE A 627 -5.40 27.35 -37.20
C ILE A 627 -5.96 26.41 -36.12
N ARG A 628 -5.13 25.99 -35.15
CA ARG A 628 -5.58 25.17 -34.02
C ARG A 628 -6.57 25.94 -33.15
N GLU A 629 -6.31 27.21 -32.86
CA GLU A 629 -7.28 28.07 -32.17
C GLU A 629 -8.59 28.21 -32.98
N GLU A 630 -8.49 28.47 -34.29
CA GLU A 630 -9.67 28.58 -35.15
C GLU A 630 -10.52 27.29 -35.21
N VAL A 631 -9.89 26.12 -35.27
CA VAL A 631 -10.60 24.84 -35.34
C VAL A 631 -11.21 24.46 -33.99
N PHE A 632 -10.44 24.52 -32.91
CA PHE A 632 -10.86 23.97 -31.61
C PHE A 632 -11.65 24.96 -30.74
N GLU A 633 -11.36 26.27 -30.83
CA GLU A 633 -12.04 27.29 -30.03
C GLU A 633 -13.14 28.01 -30.82
N LEU A 634 -12.93 28.22 -32.13
CA LEU A 634 -13.89 28.95 -32.99
C LEU A 634 -14.76 28.03 -33.87
N GLY A 635 -14.50 26.72 -33.89
CA GLY A 635 -15.29 25.74 -34.64
C GLY A 635 -15.19 25.87 -36.17
N VAL A 636 -14.10 26.45 -36.69
CA VAL A 636 -13.94 26.71 -38.14
C VAL A 636 -13.44 25.45 -38.86
N LEU A 637 -14.38 24.61 -39.30
CA LEU A 637 -14.09 23.35 -40.01
C LEU A 637 -14.02 23.53 -41.53
N THR A 638 -13.36 22.60 -42.22
CA THR A 638 -13.48 22.52 -43.68
C THR A 638 -14.88 22.03 -44.08
N PRO A 639 -15.41 22.40 -45.27
CA PRO A 639 -16.76 22.00 -45.69
C PRO A 639 -16.99 20.48 -45.65
N PHE A 640 -15.94 19.70 -45.90
CA PHE A 640 -15.99 18.24 -45.79
C PHE A 640 -16.23 17.76 -44.36
N TRP A 641 -15.46 18.28 -43.39
CA TRP A 641 -15.53 17.85 -41.98
C TRP A 641 -16.74 18.42 -41.26
N GLU A 642 -17.19 19.62 -41.61
CA GLU A 642 -18.46 20.19 -41.15
C GLU A 642 -19.65 19.32 -41.59
N SER A 643 -19.72 18.96 -42.88
CA SER A 643 -20.74 18.03 -43.40
C SER A 643 -20.68 16.64 -42.75
N ARG A 644 -19.49 16.20 -42.31
CA ARG A 644 -19.33 14.93 -41.61
C ARG A 644 -19.80 15.00 -40.16
N LEU A 645 -19.48 16.09 -39.47
CA LEU A 645 -19.91 16.34 -38.09
C LEU A 645 -21.43 16.46 -38.00
N ASN A 646 -22.06 17.25 -38.87
CA ASN A 646 -23.52 17.40 -38.93
C ASN A 646 -24.23 16.05 -39.15
N ARG A 647 -23.66 15.14 -39.96
CA ARG A 647 -24.20 13.78 -40.12
C ARG A 647 -24.11 12.94 -38.85
N TYR A 648 -23.04 13.10 -38.07
CA TYR A 648 -22.92 12.43 -36.77
C TYR A 648 -23.92 12.99 -35.75
N GLU A 649 -24.20 14.30 -35.80
CA GLU A 649 -25.26 14.92 -35.01
C GLU A 649 -26.66 14.43 -35.41
N GLU A 650 -26.97 14.39 -36.71
CA GLU A 650 -28.24 13.87 -37.24
C GLU A 650 -28.46 12.38 -36.88
N MET A 651 -27.39 11.61 -36.79
CA MET A 651 -27.40 10.21 -36.40
C MET A 651 -27.41 9.99 -34.87
N GLY A 652 -27.33 11.06 -34.07
CA GLY A 652 -27.27 11.00 -32.60
C GLY A 652 -25.99 10.37 -32.06
N VAL A 653 -24.91 10.38 -32.85
CA VAL A 653 -23.55 9.94 -32.46
C VAL A 653 -22.86 11.01 -31.63
N ILE A 654 -23.22 12.28 -31.86
CA ILE A 654 -22.79 13.47 -31.13
C ILE A 654 -24.08 14.26 -30.81
N LEU A 655 -24.21 14.76 -29.58
CA LEU A 655 -25.34 15.50 -29.01
C LEU A 655 -25.30 16.99 -29.35
#